data_AF-A0A2E9KP46-F1
#
_entry.id   AF-A0A2E9KP46-F1
#
_cell.length_a   1.000
_cell.length_b   1.000
_cell.length_c   1.000
_cell.angle_alpha   90.00
_cell.angle_beta   90.00
_cell.angle_gamma   90.00
#
_symmetry.space_group_name_H-M   'P 1'
#
loop_
_entity.id
_entity.type
_entity.pdbx_description
1 polymer ?
#
loop_
_entity_poly.entity_id
_entity_poly.type
_entity_poly.pdbx_seq_one_letter_code
_entity_poly.pdbx_strand_id
1 'polypeptide(L)'
;MKSLKAVMATLILMGGIWINLNPDLVDKTYDFDDSEESTNLIGLQDEENWLVLRVSFPSMPHSLSKTDSLLLGAGSAQEYIYQLSGGKSNLEVTVSSDVWVSEFDESYWGADSLNERDVGNSGRGVDKLVEESATNLLSGMDLSEWDIDGDGIIDRLLILHSGSAQESGGSTDSIWSHFSTLMTPVKIDNWEIQHYTISSMESGLGTLIHEMLHQMGAYDLYDVHSDLPTSSWNGLGDWDIMASGNWNGNSMSPAMPGAATLMSIGGSGINQIDTTSAQNISLFPMSSTNNSTRVVYIETAPEEAVMLTFRADIGFDSELPGSGIIVEYLDKNNGNVDENTVNKDPNNPWVMIIEADGDQALVRNRDSGSPGDPFQSGDSFGSEGHIIRDNRGRLVPWQIQIQSISLEMATINFIPTENHTERVLTPRSPIQMIDGESAYATVHSDNPCTLQVNTSIDLTTPKLLEIEIPSGTSIIPIIRSSDVSQELGVVIGKIGCKDTTPEDIRIEWQKIGHRIDTAKITQVVPWNQDSTLSLPISTTGSGDRNYDIVIEGAVDRIAYSTTQGKFSPGDDIILRIEPNGLLTPGMYARGEIVIQDEYSVEQRIQITLIAESPFTGDGLLGWISQPSNGILVISILMAFSILTGRNREST
;
A
#
# COMPACT_ATOMS: atom_id res chain seq x y z
N MET A 1 -56.37 -22.09 26.41
CA MET A 1 -54.98 -21.81 26.82
C MET A 1 -53.98 -22.89 26.39
N LYS A 2 -54.21 -24.19 26.64
CA LYS A 2 -53.26 -25.25 26.22
C LYS A 2 -53.08 -25.36 24.70
N SER A 3 -54.17 -25.25 23.92
CA SER A 3 -54.12 -25.21 22.45
C SER A 3 -53.36 -24.00 21.92
N LEU A 4 -53.58 -22.82 22.51
CA LEU A 4 -52.89 -21.60 22.13
C LEU A 4 -51.38 -21.64 22.44
N LYS A 5 -51.00 -22.20 23.59
CA LYS A 5 -49.58 -22.44 23.96
C LYS A 5 -48.91 -23.41 22.98
N ALA A 6 -49.61 -24.47 22.58
CA ALA A 6 -49.10 -25.41 21.58
C ALA A 6 -48.87 -24.73 20.22
N VAL A 7 -49.84 -23.97 19.72
CA VAL A 7 -49.70 -23.24 18.44
C VAL A 7 -48.53 -22.25 18.48
N MET A 8 -48.38 -21.50 19.57
CA MET A 8 -47.29 -20.53 19.72
C MET A 8 -45.91 -21.20 19.79
N ALA A 9 -45.79 -22.30 20.54
CA ALA A 9 -44.55 -23.08 20.60
C ALA A 9 -44.20 -23.67 19.24
N THR A 10 -45.18 -24.15 18.47
CA THR A 10 -44.95 -24.67 17.12
C THR A 10 -44.50 -23.58 16.15
N LEU A 11 -45.08 -22.38 16.21
CA LEU A 11 -44.67 -21.26 15.34
C LEU A 11 -43.23 -20.81 15.63
N ILE A 12 -42.83 -20.74 16.90
CA ILE A 12 -41.46 -20.37 17.31
C ILE A 12 -40.47 -21.44 16.83
N LEU A 13 -40.79 -22.73 17.00
CA LEU A 13 -39.97 -23.83 16.48
C LEU A 13 -39.85 -23.80 14.95
N MET A 14 -40.94 -23.56 14.23
CA MET A 14 -40.88 -23.44 12.76
C MET A 14 -40.01 -22.26 12.33
N GLY A 15 -40.08 -21.13 13.02
CA GLY A 15 -39.22 -19.97 12.77
C GLY A 15 -37.73 -20.29 12.96
N GLY A 16 -37.38 -20.92 14.09
CA GLY A 16 -36.00 -21.34 14.36
C GLY A 16 -35.46 -22.37 13.35
N ILE A 17 -36.29 -23.35 12.95
CA ILE A 17 -35.91 -24.35 11.92
C ILE A 17 -35.73 -23.67 10.56
N TRP A 18 -36.59 -22.72 10.21
CA TRP A 18 -36.48 -22.01 8.94
C TRP A 18 -35.20 -21.18 8.85
N ILE A 19 -34.82 -20.50 9.94
CA ILE A 19 -33.55 -19.75 10.02
C ILE A 19 -32.35 -20.69 9.90
N ASN A 20 -32.39 -21.84 10.57
CA ASN A 20 -31.31 -22.83 10.49
C ASN A 20 -31.14 -23.45 9.08
N LEU A 21 -32.23 -23.59 8.32
CA LEU A 21 -32.19 -24.06 6.93
C LEU A 21 -31.75 -22.98 5.94
N ASN A 22 -31.67 -21.71 6.36
CA ASN A 22 -31.27 -20.57 5.54
C ASN A 22 -30.23 -19.71 6.30
N PRO A 23 -29.07 -20.30 6.67
CA PRO A 23 -28.09 -19.65 7.54
C PRO A 23 -27.58 -18.31 6.97
N ASP A 24 -27.46 -18.22 5.64
CA ASP A 24 -27.01 -17.01 4.92
C ASP A 24 -27.82 -15.75 5.23
N LEU A 25 -29.07 -15.87 5.69
CA LEU A 25 -29.94 -14.73 6.03
C LEU A 25 -29.54 -14.02 7.32
N VAL A 26 -28.81 -14.69 8.22
CA VAL A 26 -28.51 -14.18 9.56
C VAL A 26 -27.02 -14.23 9.84
N ASP A 27 -26.34 -15.28 9.40
CA ASP A 27 -24.91 -15.48 9.68
C ASP A 27 -24.05 -14.43 8.96
N LYS A 28 -24.45 -13.96 7.76
CA LYS A 28 -23.79 -12.84 7.05
C LYS A 28 -24.00 -11.46 7.66
N THR A 29 -25.02 -11.28 8.50
CA THR A 29 -25.37 -9.97 9.09
C THR A 29 -24.72 -9.77 10.46
N TYR A 30 -24.09 -10.81 11.01
CA TYR A 30 -23.48 -10.83 12.35
C TYR A 30 -22.01 -11.31 12.31
N ASP A 31 -21.39 -11.31 11.13
CA ASP A 31 -19.94 -11.19 11.10
C ASP A 31 -19.61 -9.89 11.85
N PHE A 32 -18.78 -9.99 12.89
CA PHE A 32 -18.27 -8.79 13.54
C PHE A 32 -17.60 -7.97 12.43
N ASP A 33 -18.14 -6.77 12.22
CA ASP A 33 -17.75 -5.86 11.14
C ASP A 33 -16.26 -5.89 10.86
N ASP A 34 -15.96 -5.87 9.56
CA ASP A 34 -14.71 -5.42 8.95
C ASP A 34 -14.32 -4.03 9.49
N SER A 35 -13.76 -3.96 10.70
CA SER A 35 -12.80 -2.90 10.99
C SER A 35 -11.50 -3.31 10.31
N GLU A 36 -11.40 -2.97 9.03
CA GLU A 36 -10.12 -2.63 8.43
C GLU A 36 -9.52 -1.56 9.35
N GLU A 37 -8.62 -1.95 10.26
CA GLU A 37 -7.76 -0.99 10.94
C GLU A 37 -6.72 -0.53 9.90
N SER A 38 -7.17 0.23 8.89
CA SER A 38 -6.30 1.26 8.36
C SER A 38 -6.07 2.20 9.53
N THR A 39 -4.83 2.37 9.95
CA THR A 39 -4.49 3.47 10.85
C THR A 39 -5.09 4.74 10.26
N ASN A 40 -5.95 5.44 11.02
CA ASN A 40 -6.55 6.71 10.61
C ASN A 40 -5.46 7.80 10.64
N LEU A 41 -4.41 7.63 9.84
CA LEU A 41 -3.31 8.58 9.77
C LEU A 41 -3.81 9.86 9.13
N ILE A 42 -3.53 10.96 9.80
CA ILE A 42 -3.86 12.29 9.32
C ILE A 42 -2.67 12.80 8.52
N GLY A 43 -2.90 13.19 7.27
CA GLY A 43 -1.89 13.80 6.40
C GLY A 43 -1.33 15.12 6.94
N LEU A 44 -0.48 15.78 6.16
CA LEU A 44 0.15 17.06 6.48
C LEU A 44 -0.88 18.16 6.76
N GLN A 45 -0.70 18.86 7.87
CA GLN A 45 -1.50 20.00 8.32
C GLN A 45 -0.81 21.34 8.03
N ASP A 46 -1.59 22.42 7.99
CA ASP A 46 -1.07 23.79 7.87
C ASP A 46 -0.37 24.25 9.17
N GLU A 47 -0.84 23.76 10.32
CA GLU A 47 -0.20 23.93 11.63
C GLU A 47 0.17 22.54 12.15
N GLU A 48 1.43 22.14 11.98
CA GLU A 48 1.94 20.85 12.43
C GLU A 48 2.46 20.99 13.86
N ASN A 49 2.05 20.08 14.75
CA ASN A 49 2.48 20.06 16.14
C ASN A 49 3.07 18.68 16.47
N TRP A 50 4.35 18.61 16.82
CA TRP A 50 5.01 17.34 17.18
C TRP A 50 5.27 17.26 18.67
N LEU A 51 4.85 16.15 19.30
CA LEU A 51 5.19 15.82 20.69
C LEU A 51 6.46 14.95 20.71
N VAL A 52 7.50 15.43 21.36
CA VAL A 52 8.80 14.75 21.40
C VAL A 52 9.15 14.29 22.81
N LEU A 53 9.17 12.98 23.02
CA LEU A 53 9.59 12.37 24.28
C LEU A 53 11.08 12.07 24.24
N ARG A 54 11.79 12.54 25.27
CA ARG A 54 13.24 12.31 25.40
C ARG A 54 13.50 11.07 26.24
N VAL A 55 14.16 10.08 25.64
CA VAL A 55 14.53 8.82 26.28
C VAL A 55 16.04 8.70 26.39
N SER A 56 16.52 8.23 27.54
CA SER A 56 17.94 7.96 27.76
C SER A 56 18.19 6.62 28.43
N PHE A 57 19.43 6.14 28.31
CA PHE A 57 19.89 4.89 28.91
C PHE A 57 20.97 5.17 29.95
N PRO A 58 21.23 4.27 30.93
CA PRO A 58 22.12 4.53 32.07
C PRO A 58 23.51 5.09 31.73
N SER A 59 24.07 4.70 30.58
CA SER A 59 25.41 5.13 30.11
C SER A 59 25.37 6.10 28.92
N MET A 60 24.18 6.49 28.47
CA MET A 60 23.97 7.32 27.28
C MET A 60 23.01 8.44 27.65
N PRO A 61 23.50 9.61 28.12
CA PRO A 61 22.63 10.72 28.49
C PRO A 61 22.06 11.40 27.24
N HIS A 62 20.80 11.84 27.34
CA HIS A 62 20.14 12.56 26.26
C HIS A 62 20.63 14.03 26.17
N SER A 63 20.83 14.53 24.95
CA SER A 63 21.41 15.84 24.69
C SER A 63 20.38 16.79 24.10
N LEU A 64 19.90 17.75 24.90
CA LEU A 64 18.94 18.76 24.43
C LEU A 64 19.51 19.57 23.25
N SER A 65 20.80 19.88 23.22
CA SER A 65 21.37 20.64 22.11
C SER A 65 21.33 19.88 20.78
N LYS A 66 21.44 18.54 20.81
CA LYS A 66 21.31 17.72 19.60
C LYS A 66 19.86 17.66 19.16
N THR A 67 18.93 17.47 20.09
CA THR A 67 17.48 17.56 19.84
C THR A 67 17.10 18.87 19.19
N ASP A 68 17.52 20.00 19.78
CA ASP A 68 17.24 21.32 19.23
C ASP A 68 17.82 21.48 17.82
N SER A 69 19.03 20.97 17.56
CA SER A 69 19.63 21.04 16.22
C SER A 69 18.90 20.21 15.15
N LEU A 70 18.31 19.08 15.54
CA LEU A 70 17.54 18.23 14.62
C LEU A 70 16.15 18.79 14.36
N LEU A 71 15.54 19.46 15.34
CA LEU A 71 14.12 19.80 15.29
C LEU A 71 13.88 21.28 15.00
N LEU A 72 14.73 22.20 15.46
CA LEU A 72 14.44 23.64 15.50
C LEU A 72 15.41 24.47 14.65
N GLY A 73 14.85 25.43 13.91
CA GLY A 73 15.62 26.42 13.15
C GLY A 73 16.09 25.95 11.78
N ALA A 74 17.27 26.44 11.36
CA ALA A 74 17.75 26.27 10.00
C ALA A 74 18.39 24.89 9.81
N GLY A 75 18.04 24.20 8.71
CA GLY A 75 18.51 22.84 8.41
C GLY A 75 17.98 21.78 9.37
N SER A 76 16.84 22.04 10.03
CA SER A 76 16.17 21.14 10.97
C SER A 76 14.83 20.63 10.40
N ALA A 77 14.12 19.80 11.15
CA ALA A 77 12.79 19.33 10.79
C ALA A 77 11.79 20.48 10.56
N GLN A 78 11.92 21.57 11.34
CA GLN A 78 11.09 22.76 11.17
C GLN A 78 11.27 23.42 9.79
N GLU A 79 12.51 23.60 9.33
CA GLU A 79 12.74 24.13 7.99
C GLU A 79 12.36 23.11 6.90
N TYR A 80 12.55 21.81 7.16
CA TYR A 80 12.17 20.76 6.21
C TYR A 80 10.66 20.76 5.96
N ILE A 81 9.81 20.74 6.98
CA ILE A 81 8.34 20.79 6.84
C ILE A 81 7.88 22.08 6.15
N TYR A 82 8.54 23.20 6.45
CA TYR A 82 8.25 24.46 5.78
C TYR A 82 8.56 24.43 4.28
N GLN A 83 9.71 23.86 3.86
CA GLN A 83 10.04 23.68 2.43
C GLN A 83 9.15 22.60 1.77
N LEU A 84 8.94 21.46 2.43
CA LEU A 84 8.12 20.35 1.97
C LEU A 84 6.69 20.78 1.66
N SER A 85 6.13 21.71 2.42
CA SER A 85 4.77 22.25 2.21
C SER A 85 4.71 23.39 1.20
N GLY A 86 5.84 23.83 0.66
CA GLY A 86 5.92 25.04 -0.18
C GLY A 86 5.58 26.32 0.60
N GLY A 87 5.99 26.39 1.87
CA GLY A 87 5.83 27.53 2.76
C GLY A 87 4.45 27.65 3.42
N LYS A 88 3.67 26.56 3.44
CA LYS A 88 2.28 26.56 3.93
C LYS A 88 2.17 26.04 5.36
N SER A 89 2.87 24.94 5.64
CA SER A 89 2.90 24.30 6.94
C SER A 89 3.99 24.89 7.80
N ASN A 90 3.67 25.20 9.06
CA ASN A 90 4.65 25.53 10.08
C ASN A 90 4.66 24.43 11.12
N LEU A 91 5.86 23.94 11.44
CA LEU A 91 6.06 22.96 12.50
C LEU A 91 6.36 23.66 13.83
N GLU A 92 5.52 23.40 14.83
CA GLU A 92 5.80 23.63 16.24
C GLU A 92 6.18 22.30 16.92
N VAL A 93 7.21 22.35 17.76
CA VAL A 93 7.76 21.15 18.42
C VAL A 93 7.70 21.35 19.92
N THR A 94 7.01 20.44 20.59
CA THR A 94 6.92 20.39 22.05
C THR A 94 7.77 19.25 22.57
N VAL A 95 8.90 19.60 23.17
CA VAL A 95 9.84 18.64 23.77
C VAL A 95 9.48 18.42 25.25
N SER A 96 9.41 17.15 25.68
CA SER A 96 9.11 16.79 27.08
C SER A 96 10.01 17.54 28.06
N SER A 97 9.45 18.04 29.18
CA SER A 97 10.21 18.84 30.16
C SER A 97 11.32 18.05 30.84
N ASP A 98 11.05 16.77 31.09
CA ASP A 98 11.97 15.81 31.69
C ASP A 98 12.47 14.80 30.64
N VAL A 99 13.52 14.07 30.99
CA VAL A 99 14.04 12.94 30.21
C VAL A 99 13.68 11.68 30.97
N TRP A 100 13.02 10.73 30.33
CA TRP A 100 12.82 9.41 30.91
C TRP A 100 14.14 8.63 30.83
N VAL A 101 14.64 8.19 31.97
CA VAL A 101 15.89 7.40 32.05
C VAL A 101 15.49 5.95 32.25
N SER A 102 15.78 5.11 31.26
CA SER A 102 15.53 3.67 31.37
C SER A 102 16.31 3.08 32.54
N GLU A 103 15.68 2.15 33.26
CA GLU A 103 16.36 1.36 34.29
C GLU A 103 17.37 0.36 33.68
N PHE A 104 17.25 0.09 32.37
CA PHE A 104 18.03 -0.91 31.65
C PHE A 104 18.85 -0.27 30.52
N ASP A 105 19.90 -0.98 30.10
CA ASP A 105 20.67 -0.61 28.91
C ASP A 105 19.83 -0.78 27.63
N GLU A 106 20.24 -0.12 26.55
CA GLU A 106 19.57 -0.15 25.24
C GLU A 106 19.24 -1.56 24.74
N SER A 107 20.17 -2.51 24.93
CA SER A 107 20.01 -3.91 24.52
C SER A 107 18.87 -4.66 25.20
N TYR A 108 18.34 -4.12 26.31
CA TYR A 108 17.14 -4.69 26.92
C TYR A 108 15.92 -4.53 25.99
N TRP A 109 15.92 -3.46 25.19
CA TRP A 109 14.83 -3.03 24.32
C TRP A 109 15.11 -3.33 22.83
N GLY A 110 16.33 -3.04 22.36
CA GLY A 110 16.69 -3.08 20.93
C GLY A 110 17.53 -4.28 20.49
N ALA A 111 17.59 -5.36 21.28
CA ALA A 111 18.34 -6.55 20.85
C ALA A 111 17.56 -7.38 19.84
N ASP A 112 18.23 -7.73 18.74
CA ASP A 112 17.71 -8.60 17.70
C ASP A 112 17.58 -10.05 18.20
N SER A 113 16.57 -10.74 17.68
CA SER A 113 16.47 -12.21 17.70
C SER A 113 16.99 -12.81 16.39
N LEU A 114 16.87 -14.13 16.21
CA LEU A 114 17.32 -14.79 14.98
C LEU A 114 16.60 -14.31 13.72
N ASN A 115 15.33 -13.91 13.84
CA ASN A 115 14.45 -13.63 12.70
C ASN A 115 13.72 -12.28 12.81
N GLU A 116 13.89 -11.54 13.91
CA GLU A 116 13.12 -10.33 14.21
C GLU A 116 14.02 -9.31 14.90
N ARG A 117 13.93 -8.05 14.47
CA ARG A 117 14.68 -6.93 15.06
C ARG A 117 14.00 -6.43 16.32
N ASP A 118 14.76 -5.75 17.19
CA ASP A 118 14.20 -4.98 18.31
C ASP A 118 13.28 -5.75 19.29
N VAL A 119 13.47 -7.07 19.42
CA VAL A 119 12.70 -7.93 20.33
C VAL A 119 13.10 -7.71 21.81
N GLY A 120 14.33 -7.23 22.02
CA GLY A 120 14.92 -6.99 23.32
C GLY A 120 15.37 -8.28 24.01
N ASN A 121 16.44 -8.18 24.80
CA ASN A 121 17.07 -9.35 25.45
C ASN A 121 16.18 -10.04 26.52
N SER A 122 15.03 -9.47 26.86
CA SER A 122 14.08 -10.00 27.84
C SER A 122 12.72 -10.39 27.25
N GLY A 123 12.54 -10.27 25.93
CA GLY A 123 11.23 -10.37 25.27
C GLY A 123 10.33 -9.15 25.54
N ARG A 124 10.92 -8.03 25.96
CA ARG A 124 10.28 -6.71 26.06
C ARG A 124 10.98 -5.80 25.07
N GLY A 125 10.38 -5.65 23.88
CA GLY A 125 10.90 -4.80 22.81
C GLY A 125 10.55 -3.32 22.99
N VAL A 126 10.68 -2.59 21.90
CA VAL A 126 10.45 -1.13 21.83
C VAL A 126 9.04 -0.73 22.28
N ASP A 127 8.01 -1.52 21.99
CA ASP A 127 6.63 -1.24 22.42
C ASP A 127 6.51 -0.98 23.93
N LYS A 128 7.29 -1.73 24.74
CA LYS A 128 7.32 -1.55 26.20
C LYS A 128 8.11 -0.32 26.63
N LEU A 129 9.16 0.05 25.89
CA LEU A 129 9.86 1.31 26.11
C LEU A 129 8.93 2.50 25.85
N VAL A 130 8.12 2.44 24.79
CA VAL A 130 7.11 3.46 24.47
C VAL A 130 6.07 3.54 25.58
N GLU A 131 5.49 2.41 25.99
CA GLU A 131 4.51 2.34 27.08
C GLU A 131 5.06 2.98 28.38
N GLU A 132 6.25 2.56 28.83
CA GLU A 132 6.82 3.02 30.09
C GLU A 132 7.22 4.51 30.05
N SER A 133 7.84 4.94 28.95
CA SER A 133 8.28 6.33 28.79
C SER A 133 7.11 7.30 28.62
N ALA A 134 6.12 6.97 27.77
CA ALA A 134 4.93 7.78 27.57
C ALA A 134 4.08 7.86 28.84
N THR A 135 3.87 6.73 29.53
CA THR A 135 3.14 6.73 30.82
C THR A 135 3.82 7.63 31.84
N ASN A 136 5.15 7.61 31.93
CA ASN A 136 5.87 8.42 32.89
C ASN A 136 5.86 9.92 32.56
N LEU A 137 6.06 10.26 31.29
CA LEU A 137 6.25 11.64 30.84
C LEU A 137 4.94 12.40 30.59
N LEU A 138 3.86 11.70 30.24
CA LEU A 138 2.61 12.31 29.78
C LEU A 138 1.45 12.22 30.77
N SER A 139 1.55 11.41 31.83
CA SER A 139 0.47 11.29 32.83
C SER A 139 0.09 12.63 33.44
N GLY A 140 -1.19 13.00 33.36
CA GLY A 140 -1.71 14.26 33.88
C GLY A 140 -1.47 15.48 32.97
N MET A 141 -0.92 15.29 31.77
CA MET A 141 -0.83 16.33 30.74
C MET A 141 -2.13 16.38 29.92
N ASP A 142 -2.51 17.57 29.48
CA ASP A 142 -3.54 17.73 28.45
C ASP A 142 -2.89 17.51 27.09
N LEU A 143 -3.30 16.45 26.39
CA LEU A 143 -2.72 16.04 25.11
C LEU A 143 -3.59 16.43 23.90
N SER A 144 -4.62 17.25 24.12
CA SER A 144 -5.57 17.68 23.07
C SER A 144 -4.94 18.42 21.89
N GLU A 145 -3.73 18.96 22.04
CA GLU A 145 -2.99 19.61 20.95
C GLU A 145 -2.46 18.62 19.90
N TRP A 146 -2.30 17.34 20.27
CA TRP A 146 -1.79 16.28 19.40
C TRP A 146 -2.86 15.27 18.99
N ASP A 147 -4.13 15.54 19.32
CA ASP A 147 -5.32 14.87 18.79
C ASP A 147 -5.97 15.82 17.76
N ILE A 148 -5.47 15.76 16.53
CA ILE A 148 -5.73 16.70 15.44
C ILE A 148 -7.16 16.54 14.93
N ASP A 149 -7.71 15.33 14.88
CA ASP A 149 -9.08 15.06 14.42
C ASP A 149 -10.14 14.91 15.52
N GLY A 150 -9.72 14.82 16.79
CA GLY A 150 -10.60 14.82 17.95
C GLY A 150 -11.13 13.43 18.30
N ASP A 151 -10.48 12.35 17.87
CA ASP A 151 -10.89 10.98 18.14
C ASP A 151 -10.32 10.41 19.46
N GLY A 152 -9.42 11.17 20.12
CA GLY A 152 -8.77 10.81 21.36
C GLY A 152 -7.44 10.06 21.19
N ILE A 153 -6.95 9.91 19.96
CA ILE A 153 -5.65 9.31 19.62
C ILE A 153 -4.60 10.41 19.44
N ILE A 154 -3.35 10.12 19.81
CA ILE A 154 -2.22 11.04 19.58
C ILE A 154 -1.61 10.81 18.19
N ASP A 155 -1.70 11.82 17.31
CA ASP A 155 -1.35 11.75 15.88
C ASP A 155 0.12 11.98 15.53
N ARG A 156 0.85 12.70 16.40
CA ARG A 156 2.21 13.19 16.14
C ARG A 156 3.14 12.94 17.32
N LEU A 157 3.63 11.71 17.45
CA LEU A 157 4.47 11.29 18.57
C LEU A 157 5.86 10.82 18.11
N LEU A 158 6.90 11.53 18.54
CA LEU A 158 8.30 11.16 18.34
C LEU A 158 8.95 10.75 19.66
N ILE A 159 9.49 9.54 19.71
CA ILE A 159 10.38 9.07 20.77
C ILE A 159 11.82 9.27 20.30
N LEU A 160 12.50 10.27 20.85
CA LEU A 160 13.89 10.55 20.53
C LEU A 160 14.80 9.95 21.62
N HIS A 161 15.56 8.92 21.27
CA HIS A 161 16.44 8.23 22.22
C HIS A 161 17.91 8.59 22.03
N SER A 162 18.69 8.45 23.11
CA SER A 162 20.13 8.69 23.12
C SER A 162 20.98 7.47 22.81
N GLY A 163 20.34 6.37 22.43
CA GLY A 163 21.00 5.11 22.08
C GLY A 163 21.71 5.21 20.73
N SER A 164 22.44 4.16 20.38
CA SER A 164 23.05 4.08 19.05
C SER A 164 21.98 3.84 17.99
N ALA A 165 22.26 4.19 16.74
CA ALA A 165 21.35 3.95 15.61
C ALA A 165 21.79 2.68 14.88
N GLN A 166 21.00 1.62 14.92
CA GLN A 166 21.38 0.34 14.27
C GLN A 166 21.55 0.51 12.75
N GLU A 167 20.67 1.30 12.11
CA GLU A 167 20.69 1.65 10.69
C GLU A 167 21.94 2.46 10.28
N SER A 168 22.58 3.15 11.23
CA SER A 168 23.79 3.94 11.01
C SER A 168 25.07 3.25 11.53
N GLY A 169 25.05 1.91 11.60
CA GLY A 169 26.21 1.10 11.99
C GLY A 169 26.32 0.79 13.48
N GLY A 170 25.24 1.00 14.25
CA GLY A 170 25.08 0.45 15.59
C GLY A 170 25.12 -1.08 15.61
N SER A 171 25.27 -1.68 16.79
CA SER A 171 25.22 -3.14 16.94
C SER A 171 23.78 -3.64 16.82
N THR A 172 23.60 -4.96 16.66
CA THR A 172 22.30 -5.66 16.76
C THR A 172 21.66 -5.61 18.16
N ASP A 173 22.25 -4.83 19.07
CA ASP A 173 21.71 -4.53 20.40
C ASP A 173 21.11 -3.11 20.45
N SER A 174 21.28 -2.32 19.38
CA SER A 174 20.83 -0.94 19.28
C SER A 174 19.45 -0.91 18.62
N ILE A 175 18.64 0.09 18.96
CA ILE A 175 17.31 0.22 18.38
C ILE A 175 17.44 0.66 16.91
N TRP A 176 16.67 0.06 16.01
CA TRP A 176 16.49 0.55 14.63
C TRP A 176 15.39 1.62 14.61
N SER A 177 15.67 2.80 14.04
CA SER A 177 14.64 3.84 13.93
C SER A 177 13.47 3.37 13.05
N HIS A 178 12.23 3.54 13.51
CA HIS A 178 11.05 3.12 12.75
C HIS A 178 9.77 3.86 13.18
N PHE A 179 8.80 3.88 12.29
CA PHE A 179 7.37 4.04 12.60
C PHE A 179 6.71 2.68 12.82
N SER A 180 5.84 2.58 13.83
CA SER A 180 5.06 1.35 14.08
C SER A 180 3.74 1.63 14.78
N THR A 181 2.83 0.65 14.68
CA THR A 181 1.57 0.60 15.41
C THR A 181 1.68 -0.34 16.61
N LEU A 182 1.05 0.04 17.71
CA LEU A 182 1.01 -0.74 18.93
C LEU A 182 -0.16 -1.72 18.87
N MET A 183 0.13 -3.02 18.93
CA MET A 183 -0.90 -4.07 19.04
C MET A 183 -1.83 -3.87 20.24
N THR A 184 -1.35 -3.22 21.30
CA THR A 184 -2.17 -2.80 22.43
C THR A 184 -1.92 -1.31 22.67
N PRO A 185 -2.89 -0.44 22.35
CA PRO A 185 -2.75 1.00 22.57
C PRO A 185 -2.38 1.34 24.02
N VAL A 186 -1.49 2.31 24.19
CA VAL A 186 -1.11 2.82 25.51
C VAL A 186 -2.12 3.88 25.92
N LYS A 187 -2.79 3.67 27.06
CA LYS A 187 -3.80 4.61 27.57
C LYS A 187 -3.20 5.58 28.56
N ILE A 188 -3.28 6.87 28.25
CA ILE A 188 -2.85 7.98 29.11
C ILE A 188 -4.07 8.81 29.48
N ASP A 189 -4.60 8.60 30.68
CA ASP A 189 -5.84 9.22 31.14
C ASP A 189 -7.02 8.97 30.18
N ASN A 190 -7.41 9.96 29.37
CA ASN A 190 -8.48 9.86 28.35
C ASN A 190 -7.94 9.69 26.92
N TRP A 191 -6.63 9.67 26.74
CA TRP A 191 -5.95 9.62 25.45
C TRP A 191 -5.41 8.22 25.16
N GLU A 192 -5.27 7.90 23.88
CA GLU A 192 -4.65 6.66 23.42
C GLU A 192 -3.46 6.94 22.51
N ILE A 193 -2.38 6.20 22.69
CA ILE A 193 -1.26 6.16 21.75
C ILE A 193 -1.38 4.83 21.02
N GLN A 194 -1.72 4.90 19.73
CA GLN A 194 -1.86 3.72 18.85
C GLN A 194 -0.66 3.52 17.94
N HIS A 195 0.09 4.57 17.65
CA HIS A 195 1.28 4.51 16.82
C HIS A 195 2.34 5.48 17.33
N TYR A 196 3.57 5.27 16.92
CA TYR A 196 4.70 6.11 17.30
C TYR A 196 5.79 6.06 16.23
N THR A 197 6.66 7.07 16.27
CA THR A 197 7.96 7.03 15.61
C THR A 197 9.01 7.01 16.69
N ILE A 198 9.98 6.12 16.57
CA ILE A 198 11.19 6.12 17.40
C ILE A 198 12.40 6.39 16.53
N SER A 199 13.29 7.27 16.98
CA SER A 199 14.54 7.53 16.29
C SER A 199 15.68 7.85 17.25
N SER A 200 16.90 7.48 16.87
CA SER A 200 18.09 7.88 17.61
C SER A 200 18.51 9.30 17.24
N MET A 201 19.03 10.04 18.22
CA MET A 201 19.71 11.31 17.95
C MET A 201 20.94 11.16 17.04
N GLU A 202 21.45 9.94 16.83
CA GLU A 202 22.61 9.66 15.96
C GLU A 202 22.21 9.21 14.54
N SER A 203 20.91 9.02 14.24
CA SER A 203 20.42 8.61 12.91
C SER A 203 20.53 9.72 11.86
N GLY A 204 20.50 10.98 12.32
CA GLY A 204 20.44 12.17 11.46
C GLY A 204 19.02 12.63 11.17
N LEU A 205 18.91 13.80 10.53
CA LEU A 205 17.64 14.43 10.19
C LEU A 205 16.83 13.59 9.19
N GLY A 206 17.49 13.00 8.20
CA GLY A 206 16.83 12.28 7.11
C GLY A 206 16.02 11.09 7.59
N THR A 207 16.61 10.21 8.40
CA THR A 207 15.89 9.08 9.02
C THR A 207 14.75 9.58 9.91
N LEU A 208 14.99 10.58 10.76
CA LEU A 208 13.95 11.15 11.62
C LEU A 208 12.75 11.66 10.80
N ILE A 209 12.99 12.40 9.71
CA ILE A 209 11.94 12.90 8.83
C ILE A 209 11.23 11.76 8.11
N HIS A 210 11.97 10.80 7.56
CA HIS A 210 11.42 9.63 6.87
C HIS A 210 10.39 8.91 7.76
N GLU A 211 10.78 8.59 9.00
CA GLU A 211 9.88 7.90 9.93
C GLU A 211 8.70 8.77 10.38
N MET A 212 8.88 10.09 10.49
CA MET A 212 7.77 11.00 10.81
C MET A 212 6.79 11.17 9.66
N LEU A 213 7.23 11.04 8.39
CA LEU A 213 6.34 11.11 7.24
C LEU A 213 5.42 9.88 7.14
N HIS A 214 5.82 8.72 7.68
CA HIS A 214 4.89 7.60 7.82
C HIS A 214 3.68 7.95 8.69
N GLN A 215 3.83 8.75 9.76
CA GLN A 215 2.68 9.25 10.55
C GLN A 215 1.73 10.17 9.74
N MET A 216 2.17 10.63 8.57
CA MET A 216 1.38 11.43 7.64
C MET A 216 0.81 10.61 6.47
N GLY A 217 1.01 9.28 6.47
CA GLY A 217 0.54 8.38 5.40
C GLY A 217 1.51 8.22 4.23
N ALA A 218 2.79 8.55 4.40
CA ALA A 218 3.81 8.21 3.40
C ALA A 218 4.10 6.70 3.41
N TYR A 219 4.46 6.17 2.23
CA TYR A 219 4.84 4.76 2.07
C TYR A 219 6.32 4.64 1.75
N ASP A 220 6.93 3.52 2.11
CA ASP A 220 8.25 3.14 1.64
C ASP A 220 8.22 2.92 0.12
N LEU A 221 9.09 3.63 -0.58
CA LEU A 221 9.16 3.61 -2.05
C LEU A 221 10.41 2.89 -2.57
N TYR A 222 11.05 2.08 -1.73
CA TYR A 222 12.12 1.14 -2.06
C TYR A 222 11.67 -0.31 -1.81
N ASP A 223 12.51 -1.27 -2.19
CA ASP A 223 12.29 -2.69 -1.87
C ASP A 223 12.46 -2.92 -0.35
N VAL A 224 11.34 -2.92 0.36
CA VAL A 224 11.25 -3.38 1.75
C VAL A 224 11.34 -4.90 1.75
N HIS A 225 12.40 -5.44 2.37
CA HIS A 225 12.79 -6.86 2.38
C HIS A 225 11.61 -7.85 2.36
N SER A 226 11.16 -8.22 1.15
CA SER A 226 10.06 -9.14 0.93
C SER A 226 10.58 -10.45 0.37
N ASP A 227 9.94 -11.56 0.75
CA ASP A 227 10.37 -12.89 0.30
C ASP A 227 10.04 -13.13 -1.20
N LEU A 228 9.06 -12.41 -1.76
CA LEU A 228 8.75 -12.39 -3.20
C LEU A 228 8.20 -11.02 -3.66
N PRO A 229 8.67 -10.49 -4.82
CA PRO A 229 9.79 -10.99 -5.62
C PRO A 229 11.14 -10.74 -4.95
N THR A 230 12.12 -11.62 -5.17
CA THR A 230 13.47 -11.51 -4.60
C THR A 230 14.37 -10.46 -5.29
N SER A 231 13.79 -9.46 -5.94
CA SER A 231 14.52 -8.51 -6.78
C SER A 231 14.79 -7.19 -6.06
N SER A 232 16.03 -7.06 -5.56
CA SER A 232 16.54 -5.78 -5.07
C SER A 232 16.47 -4.71 -6.16
N TRP A 233 15.79 -3.61 -5.89
CA TRP A 233 15.81 -2.39 -6.71
C TRP A 233 15.76 -1.14 -5.83
N ASN A 234 16.15 0.01 -6.40
CA ASN A 234 16.34 1.23 -5.61
C ASN A 234 15.07 2.07 -5.46
N GLY A 235 13.95 1.63 -6.03
CA GLY A 235 12.72 2.41 -5.94
C GLY A 235 12.84 3.77 -6.62
N LEU A 236 12.53 4.84 -5.88
CA LEU A 236 12.80 6.22 -6.30
C LEU A 236 14.23 6.71 -5.99
N GLY A 237 15.04 5.90 -5.31
CA GLY A 237 16.45 6.19 -5.01
C GLY A 237 16.67 7.47 -4.21
N ASP A 238 17.76 8.17 -4.52
CA ASP A 238 18.20 9.40 -3.86
C ASP A 238 17.27 10.58 -4.13
N TRP A 239 16.29 10.40 -5.01
CA TRP A 239 15.33 11.44 -5.39
C TRP A 239 14.15 11.57 -4.42
N ASP A 240 13.82 10.57 -3.61
CA ASP A 240 12.68 10.66 -2.67
C ASP A 240 13.11 10.37 -1.23
N ILE A 241 12.59 11.16 -0.29
CA ILE A 241 12.78 10.95 1.15
C ILE A 241 12.34 9.56 1.58
N MET A 242 11.29 9.00 0.97
CA MET A 242 10.77 7.66 1.28
C MET A 242 11.51 6.54 0.55
N ALA A 243 12.65 6.84 -0.07
CA ALA A 243 13.60 5.89 -0.63
C ALA A 243 14.99 6.18 -0.04
N SER A 244 16.09 6.00 -0.81
CA SER A 244 17.43 6.27 -0.28
C SER A 244 17.75 7.76 -0.12
N GLY A 245 16.87 8.66 -0.57
CA GLY A 245 17.02 10.10 -0.42
C GLY A 245 17.05 10.60 1.02
N ASN A 246 16.63 9.79 2.01
CA ASN A 246 16.84 10.10 3.42
C ASN A 246 18.33 10.09 3.84
N TRP A 247 19.21 9.40 3.10
CA TRP A 247 20.65 9.32 3.39
C TRP A 247 21.46 10.47 2.77
N ASN A 248 20.85 11.32 1.96
CA ASN A 248 21.53 12.43 1.28
C ASN A 248 22.19 13.40 2.27
N GLY A 249 23.35 13.94 1.86
CA GLY A 249 24.11 14.89 2.69
C GLY A 249 24.57 14.29 4.03
N ASN A 250 24.83 12.97 4.10
CA ASN A 250 25.09 12.23 5.34
C ASN A 250 23.90 12.31 6.33
N SER A 251 22.70 12.05 5.83
CA SER A 251 21.45 12.11 6.59
C SER A 251 21.09 13.48 7.17
N MET A 252 21.70 14.56 6.67
CA MET A 252 21.44 15.93 7.15
C MET A 252 20.85 16.85 6.09
N SER A 253 20.85 16.44 4.82
CA SER A 253 20.17 17.15 3.73
C SER A 253 19.34 16.15 2.93
N PRO A 254 18.31 15.54 3.56
CA PRO A 254 17.52 14.55 2.88
C PRO A 254 16.74 15.14 1.70
N ALA A 255 16.45 14.34 0.68
CA ALA A 255 15.66 14.76 -0.46
C ALA A 255 14.29 15.36 -0.05
N MET A 256 13.79 16.35 -0.78
CA MET A 256 12.35 16.65 -0.75
C MET A 256 11.54 15.46 -1.29
N PRO A 257 10.27 15.30 -0.89
CA PRO A 257 9.42 14.24 -1.42
C PRO A 257 9.24 14.38 -2.94
N GLY A 258 9.17 13.25 -3.64
CA GLY A 258 8.65 13.15 -4.99
C GLY A 258 7.16 13.44 -5.02
N ALA A 259 6.57 13.41 -6.23
CA ALA A 259 5.16 13.70 -6.41
C ALA A 259 4.27 12.68 -5.70
N ALA A 260 4.59 11.39 -5.79
CA ALA A 260 3.81 10.34 -5.16
C ALA A 260 3.77 10.50 -3.62
N THR A 261 4.94 10.67 -2.98
CA THR A 261 5.04 10.92 -1.54
C THR A 261 4.28 12.18 -1.13
N LEU A 262 4.49 13.30 -1.85
CA LEU A 262 3.83 14.57 -1.52
C LEU A 262 2.30 14.43 -1.59
N MET A 263 1.78 13.67 -2.58
CA MET A 263 0.36 13.42 -2.70
C MET A 263 -0.19 12.50 -1.60
N SER A 264 0.54 11.44 -1.22
CA SER A 264 0.13 10.52 -0.16
C SER A 264 -0.03 11.23 1.18
N ILE A 265 0.88 12.16 1.51
CA ILE A 265 0.81 12.95 2.74
C ILE A 265 -0.13 14.15 2.64
N GLY A 266 -0.93 14.31 1.58
CA GLY A 266 -1.86 15.43 1.45
C GLY A 266 -1.19 16.79 1.19
N GLY A 267 0.02 16.80 0.65
CA GLY A 267 0.78 18.01 0.37
C GLY A 267 0.14 18.94 -0.67
N SER A 268 0.48 20.23 -0.58
CA SER A 268 -0.05 21.29 -1.44
C SER A 268 0.73 21.47 -2.75
N GLY A 269 0.08 22.09 -3.74
CA GLY A 269 0.71 22.50 -5.01
C GLY A 269 0.58 21.49 -6.15
N ILE A 270 -0.40 20.59 -6.07
CA ILE A 270 -0.74 19.64 -7.13
C ILE A 270 -1.60 20.34 -8.20
N ASN A 271 -1.11 20.37 -9.44
CA ASN A 271 -1.83 20.91 -10.59
C ASN A 271 -2.22 19.78 -11.54
N GLN A 272 -3.50 19.40 -11.53
CA GLN A 272 -4.05 18.43 -12.47
C GLN A 272 -4.28 19.08 -13.84
N ILE A 273 -3.69 18.51 -14.89
CA ILE A 273 -3.74 19.09 -16.23
C ILE A 273 -5.02 18.72 -16.96
N ASP A 274 -5.68 19.74 -17.50
CA ASP A 274 -6.71 19.57 -18.53
C ASP A 274 -6.08 19.09 -19.85
N THR A 275 -6.31 17.83 -20.19
CA THR A 275 -5.75 17.18 -21.39
C THR A 275 -6.45 17.59 -22.69
N THR A 276 -7.43 18.49 -22.66
CA THR A 276 -8.17 18.93 -23.86
C THR A 276 -7.56 20.14 -24.57
N SER A 277 -6.66 20.88 -23.91
CA SER A 277 -6.09 22.11 -24.45
C SER A 277 -4.60 22.26 -24.15
N ALA A 278 -3.88 22.96 -25.04
CA ALA A 278 -2.47 23.24 -24.86
C ALA A 278 -2.25 24.27 -23.74
N GLN A 279 -1.24 24.05 -22.92
CA GLN A 279 -0.99 24.85 -21.71
C GLN A 279 0.50 25.09 -21.50
N ASN A 280 0.87 26.32 -21.13
CA ASN A 280 2.21 26.62 -20.60
C ASN A 280 2.12 26.64 -19.08
N ILE A 281 2.92 25.79 -18.44
CA ILE A 281 2.89 25.57 -16.99
C ILE A 281 4.22 26.01 -16.41
N SER A 282 4.16 26.76 -15.31
CA SER A 282 5.32 27.14 -14.51
C SER A 282 5.42 26.18 -13.32
N LEU A 283 6.51 25.42 -13.23
CA LEU A 283 6.76 24.45 -12.17
C LEU A 283 7.82 25.01 -11.23
N PHE A 284 7.51 25.10 -9.94
CA PHE A 284 8.40 25.62 -8.92
C PHE A 284 9.20 24.48 -8.27
N PRO A 285 10.47 24.72 -7.86
CA PRO A 285 11.28 23.69 -7.24
C PRO A 285 10.63 23.10 -5.99
N MET A 286 10.85 21.81 -5.75
CA MET A 286 10.34 21.12 -4.56
C MET A 286 10.85 21.77 -3.26
N SER A 287 12.12 22.17 -3.20
CA SER A 287 12.70 22.88 -2.05
C SER A 287 12.32 24.37 -1.94
N SER A 288 11.47 24.90 -2.83
CA SER A 288 11.04 26.30 -2.79
C SER A 288 9.85 26.52 -1.85
N THR A 289 9.74 27.73 -1.28
CA THR A 289 8.58 28.13 -0.45
C THR A 289 7.42 28.68 -1.29
N ASN A 290 7.32 28.28 -2.56
CA ASN A 290 6.23 28.66 -3.45
C ASN A 290 5.40 27.42 -3.79
N ASN A 291 4.19 27.35 -3.23
CA ASN A 291 3.27 26.23 -3.42
C ASN A 291 2.34 26.34 -4.64
N SER A 292 2.59 27.25 -5.60
CA SER A 292 1.67 27.46 -6.73
C SER A 292 1.48 26.21 -7.59
N THR A 293 2.57 25.66 -8.13
CA THR A 293 2.57 24.41 -8.90
C THR A 293 3.90 23.73 -8.65
N ARG A 294 3.87 22.70 -7.81
CA ARG A 294 5.04 21.90 -7.39
C ARG A 294 5.01 20.52 -8.02
N VAL A 295 3.80 20.00 -8.25
CA VAL A 295 3.55 18.77 -8.99
C VAL A 295 2.62 19.07 -10.16
N VAL A 296 2.97 18.59 -11.34
CA VAL A 296 2.05 18.47 -12.46
C VAL A 296 1.52 17.05 -12.48
N TYR A 297 0.20 16.85 -12.46
CA TYR A 297 -0.45 15.54 -12.44
C TYR A 297 -1.25 15.32 -13.71
N ILE A 298 -0.98 14.23 -14.42
CA ILE A 298 -1.60 13.90 -15.71
C ILE A 298 -2.09 12.46 -15.70
N GLU A 299 -3.40 12.27 -15.62
CA GLU A 299 -4.01 10.94 -15.69
C GLU A 299 -3.73 10.30 -17.06
N THR A 300 -3.25 9.06 -17.06
CA THR A 300 -2.96 8.28 -18.28
C THR A 300 -3.99 7.17 -18.47
N ALA A 301 -4.40 6.52 -17.39
CA ALA A 301 -5.43 5.49 -17.34
C ALA A 301 -6.13 5.50 -15.97
N PRO A 302 -7.22 4.72 -15.76
CA PRO A 302 -7.81 4.59 -14.44
C PRO A 302 -6.76 4.19 -13.40
N GLU A 303 -6.64 4.98 -12.33
CA GLU A 303 -5.66 4.80 -11.25
C GLU A 303 -4.17 4.87 -11.70
N GLU A 304 -3.90 5.41 -12.88
CA GLU A 304 -2.54 5.57 -13.44
C GLU A 304 -2.28 7.03 -13.86
N ALA A 305 -1.08 7.54 -13.60
CA ALA A 305 -0.72 8.91 -13.94
C ALA A 305 0.78 9.11 -14.21
N VAL A 306 1.09 10.15 -14.98
CA VAL A 306 2.43 10.73 -15.07
C VAL A 306 2.47 11.99 -14.21
N MET A 307 3.50 12.09 -13.39
CA MET A 307 3.70 13.22 -12.47
C MET A 307 5.07 13.86 -12.71
N LEU A 308 5.14 15.18 -12.59
CA LEU A 308 6.37 15.93 -12.81
C LEU A 308 6.70 16.77 -11.57
N THR A 309 7.95 16.69 -11.12
CA THR A 309 8.52 17.57 -10.11
C THR A 309 9.75 18.29 -10.65
N PHE A 310 9.99 19.52 -10.19
CA PHE A 310 11.22 20.24 -10.51
C PHE A 310 12.20 20.15 -9.33
N ARG A 311 13.38 19.61 -9.57
CA ARG A 311 14.48 19.49 -8.61
C ARG A 311 15.57 20.50 -8.95
N ALA A 312 15.83 21.42 -8.03
CA ALA A 312 16.85 22.45 -8.18
C ALA A 312 17.89 22.34 -7.06
N ASP A 313 19.13 22.72 -7.34
CA ASP A 313 20.24 22.76 -6.38
C ASP A 313 20.06 23.94 -5.38
N ILE A 314 19.03 23.83 -4.53
CA ILE A 314 18.67 24.75 -3.45
C ILE A 314 18.04 23.99 -2.30
N GLY A 315 18.12 24.56 -1.09
CA GLY A 315 17.47 23.99 0.10
C GLY A 315 17.96 22.57 0.36
N PHE A 316 17.04 21.68 0.73
CA PHE A 316 17.36 20.28 1.03
C PHE A 316 17.71 19.44 -0.21
N ASP A 317 17.29 19.87 -1.40
CA ASP A 317 17.62 19.21 -2.67
C ASP A 317 19.03 19.53 -3.20
N SER A 318 19.85 20.32 -2.47
CA SER A 318 21.22 20.67 -2.91
C SER A 318 22.19 19.50 -2.96
N GLU A 319 21.87 18.39 -2.29
CA GLU A 319 22.68 17.16 -2.24
C GLU A 319 22.15 16.06 -3.17
N LEU A 320 21.20 16.37 -4.06
CA LEU A 320 20.72 15.41 -5.06
C LEU A 320 21.80 15.09 -6.13
N PRO A 321 21.69 13.94 -6.81
CA PRO A 321 22.63 13.56 -7.88
C PRO A 321 22.68 14.56 -9.05
N GLY A 322 21.61 15.34 -9.26
CA GLY A 322 21.51 16.34 -10.32
C GLY A 322 20.29 17.24 -10.16
N SER A 323 20.07 18.13 -11.14
CA SER A 323 18.96 19.07 -11.16
C SER A 323 18.21 19.01 -12.48
N GLY A 324 16.89 19.12 -12.46
CA GLY A 324 16.03 19.10 -13.65
C GLY A 324 14.62 18.64 -13.32
N ILE A 325 13.88 18.22 -14.34
CA ILE A 325 12.52 17.69 -14.18
C ILE A 325 12.60 16.19 -13.95
N ILE A 326 12.14 15.73 -12.80
CA ILE A 326 11.89 14.31 -12.55
C ILE A 326 10.49 13.98 -13.04
N VAL A 327 10.38 12.85 -13.74
CA VAL A 327 9.11 12.32 -14.25
C VAL A 327 8.85 11.01 -13.52
N GLU A 328 7.75 10.97 -12.76
CA GLU A 328 7.28 9.77 -12.06
C GLU A 328 6.11 9.15 -12.83
N TYR A 329 6.08 7.82 -12.92
CA TYR A 329 4.93 7.06 -13.38
C TYR A 329 4.28 6.36 -12.19
N LEU A 330 3.02 6.66 -11.92
CA LEU A 330 2.21 6.10 -10.83
C LEU A 330 1.19 5.11 -11.38
N ASP A 331 1.06 3.94 -10.74
CA ASP A 331 0.04 2.94 -10.99
C ASP A 331 -0.51 2.39 -9.67
N LYS A 332 -1.61 2.98 -9.18
CA LYS A 332 -2.21 2.61 -7.89
C LYS A 332 -2.91 1.24 -7.90
N ASN A 333 -2.96 0.58 -9.05
CA ASN A 333 -3.46 -0.80 -9.12
C ASN A 333 -2.38 -1.83 -8.76
N ASN A 334 -1.13 -1.39 -8.54
CA ASN A 334 -0.02 -2.22 -8.08
C ASN A 334 0.29 -1.93 -6.60
N GLY A 335 1.04 -2.82 -5.95
CA GLY A 335 1.50 -2.65 -4.58
C GLY A 335 0.44 -2.94 -3.51
N ASN A 336 0.90 -3.02 -2.25
CA ASN A 336 0.04 -3.16 -1.08
C ASN A 336 0.24 -1.97 -0.12
N VAL A 337 -0.79 -1.15 0.00
CA VAL A 337 -0.81 0.05 0.84
C VAL A 337 -0.89 -0.31 2.32
N ASP A 338 -1.67 -1.33 2.68
CA ASP A 338 -1.96 -1.70 4.07
C ASP A 338 -0.70 -2.25 4.78
N GLU A 339 0.20 -2.88 4.02
CA GLU A 339 1.46 -3.43 4.52
C GLU A 339 2.67 -2.51 4.27
N ASN A 340 2.46 -1.32 3.70
CA ASN A 340 3.54 -0.42 3.33
C ASN A 340 4.59 -1.08 2.41
N THR A 341 4.14 -1.99 1.54
CA THR A 341 4.98 -2.71 0.56
C THR A 341 4.63 -2.32 -0.88
N VAL A 342 4.18 -1.07 -1.07
CA VAL A 342 3.64 -0.58 -2.34
C VAL A 342 4.63 -0.70 -3.50
N ASN A 343 5.94 -0.55 -3.24
CA ASN A 343 6.97 -0.50 -4.27
C ASN A 343 7.93 -1.70 -4.25
N LYS A 344 7.48 -2.87 -3.78
CA LYS A 344 8.35 -4.06 -3.69
C LYS A 344 8.72 -4.70 -5.04
N ASP A 345 7.83 -4.66 -6.04
CA ASP A 345 8.06 -5.33 -7.34
C ASP A 345 8.52 -4.33 -8.43
N PRO A 346 9.78 -4.39 -8.90
CA PRO A 346 10.28 -3.53 -9.97
C PRO A 346 9.60 -3.74 -11.32
N ASN A 347 8.92 -4.89 -11.55
CA ASN A 347 8.17 -5.13 -12.79
C ASN A 347 6.76 -4.52 -12.75
N ASN A 348 6.21 -4.38 -11.54
CA ASN A 348 4.88 -3.81 -11.30
C ASN A 348 4.98 -2.76 -10.19
N PRO A 349 5.77 -1.69 -10.36
CA PRO A 349 5.94 -0.70 -9.32
C PRO A 349 4.64 0.08 -9.11
N TRP A 350 4.38 0.48 -7.87
CA TRP A 350 3.35 1.48 -7.58
C TRP A 350 3.79 2.84 -8.11
N VAL A 351 5.07 3.17 -7.98
CA VAL A 351 5.66 4.37 -8.57
C VAL A 351 7.10 4.13 -9.02
N MET A 352 7.48 4.67 -10.17
CA MET A 352 8.87 4.64 -10.65
C MET A 352 9.27 5.96 -11.30
N ILE A 353 10.57 6.25 -11.35
CA ILE A 353 11.11 7.35 -12.16
C ILE A 353 11.29 6.89 -13.60
N ILE A 354 10.82 7.69 -14.54
CA ILE A 354 11.19 7.60 -15.95
C ILE A 354 12.49 8.40 -16.12
N GLU A 355 13.62 7.71 -16.10
CA GLU A 355 14.95 8.33 -16.24
C GLU A 355 15.15 8.88 -17.68
N ALA A 356 15.57 10.13 -17.79
CA ALA A 356 15.69 10.82 -19.08
C ALA A 356 16.73 10.19 -20.02
N ASP A 357 17.76 9.55 -19.48
CA ASP A 357 18.77 8.82 -20.26
C ASP A 357 18.32 7.42 -20.70
N GLY A 358 17.19 6.93 -20.18
CA GLY A 358 16.51 5.69 -20.57
C GLY A 358 17.26 4.41 -20.18
N ASP A 359 18.22 4.47 -19.25
CA ASP A 359 19.05 3.32 -18.90
C ASP A 359 18.43 2.38 -17.85
N GLN A 360 17.35 2.83 -17.19
CA GLN A 360 16.59 2.07 -16.18
C GLN A 360 17.48 1.68 -14.99
N ALA A 361 18.43 2.52 -14.58
CA ALA A 361 19.40 2.24 -13.53
C ALA A 361 18.74 1.92 -12.18
N LEU A 362 17.73 2.70 -11.76
CA LEU A 362 17.00 2.46 -10.52
C LEU A 362 16.30 1.10 -10.49
N VAL A 363 15.54 0.78 -11.55
CA VAL A 363 14.82 -0.50 -11.71
C VAL A 363 15.79 -1.68 -11.82
N ARG A 364 16.97 -1.47 -12.42
CA ARG A 364 18.00 -2.51 -12.60
C ARG A 364 18.98 -2.60 -11.44
N ASN A 365 18.76 -1.81 -10.38
CA ASN A 365 19.66 -1.69 -9.23
C ASN A 365 21.13 -1.42 -9.63
N ARG A 366 21.35 -0.48 -10.56
CA ARG A 366 22.70 -0.12 -11.04
C ARG A 366 23.31 1.03 -10.26
N ASP A 367 22.47 1.98 -9.87
CA ASP A 367 22.78 3.08 -8.97
C ASP A 367 21.48 3.57 -8.30
N SER A 368 21.62 4.46 -7.31
CA SER A 368 20.52 5.06 -6.56
C SER A 368 20.03 6.37 -7.19
N GLY A 369 20.48 6.72 -8.38
CA GLY A 369 20.19 7.98 -9.05
C GLY A 369 21.44 8.64 -9.63
N SER A 370 21.27 9.33 -10.74
CA SER A 370 22.35 9.90 -11.53
C SER A 370 22.02 11.30 -12.08
N PRO A 371 23.04 12.11 -12.45
CA PRO A 371 22.78 13.38 -13.14
C PRO A 371 22.07 13.24 -14.51
N GLY A 372 21.96 12.01 -15.04
CA GLY A 372 21.29 11.68 -16.31
C GLY A 372 19.77 11.48 -16.18
N ASP A 373 19.26 11.27 -14.97
CA ASP A 373 17.86 10.94 -14.73
C ASP A 373 16.91 12.12 -14.98
N PRO A 374 17.23 13.37 -14.57
CA PRO A 374 16.33 14.50 -14.75
C PRO A 374 16.33 15.02 -16.19
N PHE A 375 15.14 15.24 -16.74
CA PHE A 375 14.97 15.91 -18.03
C PHE A 375 15.37 17.39 -17.95
N GLN A 376 15.99 17.88 -19.04
CA GLN A 376 16.60 19.20 -19.16
C GLN A 376 15.86 20.11 -20.14
N SER A 377 16.24 21.39 -20.17
CA SER A 377 15.70 22.35 -21.15
C SER A 377 15.98 21.89 -22.58
N GLY A 378 14.91 21.82 -23.39
CA GLY A 378 14.94 21.31 -24.75
C GLY A 378 14.48 19.86 -24.90
N ASP A 379 14.38 19.11 -23.80
CA ASP A 379 13.88 17.74 -23.85
C ASP A 379 12.36 17.70 -24.01
N SER A 380 11.87 16.54 -24.46
CA SER A 380 10.44 16.27 -24.62
C SER A 380 10.11 14.81 -24.32
N PHE A 381 8.89 14.57 -23.85
CA PHE A 381 8.38 13.25 -23.51
C PHE A 381 6.86 13.16 -23.67
N GLY A 382 6.33 11.94 -23.74
CA GLY A 382 4.91 11.65 -23.95
C GLY A 382 4.70 10.84 -25.23
N SER A 383 3.91 11.37 -26.18
CA SER A 383 3.67 10.77 -27.49
C SER A 383 4.87 10.87 -28.44
N GLU A 384 5.77 11.82 -28.20
CA GLU A 384 7.03 12.06 -28.91
C GLU A 384 8.16 12.34 -27.91
N GLY A 385 9.41 12.24 -28.36
CA GLY A 385 10.59 12.36 -27.50
C GLY A 385 10.82 11.07 -26.71
N HIS A 386 10.96 11.15 -25.39
CA HIS A 386 10.92 9.97 -24.53
C HIS A 386 9.48 9.43 -24.47
N ILE A 387 9.28 8.26 -25.08
CA ILE A 387 7.95 7.67 -25.27
C ILE A 387 7.40 7.17 -23.93
N ILE A 388 6.17 7.57 -23.61
CA ILE A 388 5.46 7.09 -22.41
C ILE A 388 4.22 6.31 -22.83
N ARG A 389 4.08 5.11 -22.26
CA ARG A 389 2.90 4.26 -22.40
C ARG A 389 2.34 3.93 -21.03
N ASP A 390 1.02 3.78 -20.96
CA ASP A 390 0.40 3.28 -19.74
C ASP A 390 0.58 1.76 -19.57
N ASN A 391 0.19 1.21 -18.43
CA ASN A 391 0.26 -0.24 -18.16
C ASN A 391 -0.77 -1.04 -18.99
N ARG A 392 -1.54 -0.37 -19.84
CA ARG A 392 -2.43 -0.99 -20.84
C ARG A 392 -1.79 -0.95 -22.23
N GLY A 393 -0.53 -0.50 -22.32
CA GLY A 393 0.24 -0.44 -23.56
C GLY A 393 -0.15 0.71 -24.49
N ARG A 394 -0.97 1.66 -24.04
CA ARG A 394 -1.46 2.79 -24.85
C ARG A 394 -0.47 3.93 -24.79
N LEU A 395 -0.16 4.52 -25.94
CA LEU A 395 0.64 5.73 -26.02
C LEU A 395 -0.14 6.89 -25.43
N VAL A 396 0.47 7.67 -24.55
CA VAL A 396 -0.21 8.84 -23.97
C VAL A 396 -0.59 9.85 -25.08
N PRO A 397 -1.81 10.42 -25.07
CA PRO A 397 -2.30 11.29 -26.15
C PRO A 397 -1.87 12.74 -25.97
N TRP A 398 -0.62 12.98 -25.57
CA TRP A 398 -0.08 14.31 -25.34
C TRP A 398 1.46 14.30 -25.39
N GLN A 399 2.05 15.48 -25.58
CA GLN A 399 3.49 15.71 -25.52
C GLN A 399 3.78 16.83 -24.52
N ILE A 400 4.87 16.70 -23.77
CA ILE A 400 5.46 17.77 -22.96
C ILE A 400 6.80 18.17 -23.55
N GLN A 401 7.03 19.48 -23.61
CA GLN A 401 8.31 20.07 -23.99
C GLN A 401 8.82 20.98 -22.88
N ILE A 402 10.05 20.77 -22.43
CA ILE A 402 10.67 21.61 -21.40
C ILE A 402 11.26 22.85 -22.08
N GLN A 403 10.62 24.00 -21.89
CA GLN A 403 11.02 25.25 -22.54
C GLN A 403 12.26 25.87 -21.89
N SER A 404 12.29 25.95 -20.57
CA SER A 404 13.40 26.54 -19.83
C SER A 404 13.43 26.03 -18.40
N ILE A 405 14.64 25.92 -17.83
CA ILE A 405 14.88 25.62 -16.42
C ILE A 405 15.76 26.74 -15.85
N SER A 406 15.40 27.21 -14.66
CA SER A 406 16.17 28.16 -13.85
C SER A 406 16.09 27.74 -12.38
N LEU A 407 16.91 28.31 -11.50
CA LEU A 407 16.86 27.98 -10.06
C LEU A 407 15.50 28.29 -9.40
N GLU A 408 14.72 29.23 -9.93
CA GLU A 408 13.45 29.66 -9.33
C GLU A 408 12.23 28.92 -9.88
N MET A 409 12.30 28.48 -11.14
CA MET A 409 11.20 27.79 -11.83
C MET A 409 11.65 27.13 -13.13
N ALA A 410 10.90 26.11 -13.54
CA ALA A 410 10.91 25.56 -14.87
C ALA A 410 9.62 25.94 -15.62
N THR A 411 9.69 26.02 -16.94
CA THR A 411 8.51 26.22 -17.81
C THR A 411 8.39 25.06 -18.76
N ILE A 412 7.22 24.42 -18.75
CA ILE A 412 6.88 23.31 -19.64
C ILE A 412 5.69 23.68 -20.51
N ASN A 413 5.65 23.13 -21.71
CA ASN A 413 4.53 23.27 -22.63
C ASN A 413 3.86 21.91 -22.80
N PHE A 414 2.62 21.80 -22.36
CA PHE A 414 1.76 20.65 -22.56
C PHE A 414 1.00 20.81 -23.89
N ILE A 415 1.07 19.80 -24.75
CA ILE A 415 0.48 19.79 -26.08
C ILE A 415 -0.39 18.53 -26.19
N PRO A 416 -1.73 18.64 -26.17
CA PRO A 416 -2.59 17.49 -26.36
C PRO A 416 -2.64 17.05 -27.83
N THR A 417 -2.93 15.77 -28.06
CA THR A 417 -3.23 15.25 -29.40
C THR A 417 -4.60 15.73 -29.85
N GLU A 418 -4.65 16.43 -30.99
CA GLU A 418 -5.91 16.92 -31.55
C GLU A 418 -6.81 15.78 -32.08
N ASN A 419 -8.13 15.92 -31.85
CA ASN A 419 -9.17 15.07 -32.44
C ASN A 419 -8.92 13.57 -32.20
N HIS A 420 -8.53 13.21 -30.97
CA HIS A 420 -8.21 11.85 -30.54
C HIS A 420 -9.45 11.03 -30.22
N THR A 421 -9.40 9.70 -30.39
CA THR A 421 -10.47 8.80 -29.92
C THR A 421 -10.50 8.79 -28.39
N GLU A 422 -11.59 9.28 -27.79
CA GLU A 422 -11.68 9.58 -26.34
C GLU A 422 -11.26 8.45 -25.40
N ARG A 423 -11.64 7.19 -25.67
CA ARG A 423 -11.24 6.09 -24.79
C ARG A 423 -11.23 4.74 -25.48
N VAL A 424 -10.06 4.26 -25.88
CA VAL A 424 -9.82 2.82 -26.07
C VAL A 424 -9.11 2.32 -24.82
N LEU A 425 -9.70 1.40 -24.08
CA LEU A 425 -9.11 0.75 -22.91
C LEU A 425 -8.85 -0.71 -23.24
N THR A 426 -7.58 -1.03 -23.44
CA THR A 426 -7.06 -2.40 -23.50
C THR A 426 -6.99 -3.01 -22.09
N PRO A 427 -6.88 -4.35 -21.97
CA PRO A 427 -6.55 -4.98 -20.69
C PRO A 427 -5.20 -4.48 -20.17
N ARG A 428 -4.89 -4.76 -18.90
CA ARG A 428 -3.55 -4.48 -18.35
C ARG A 428 -2.52 -5.45 -18.93
N SER A 429 -1.27 -5.00 -18.98
CA SER A 429 -0.13 -5.75 -19.47
C SER A 429 0.48 -6.60 -18.34
N PRO A 430 0.99 -7.81 -18.63
CA PRO A 430 0.72 -8.57 -19.84
C PRO A 430 -0.72 -9.13 -19.84
N ILE A 431 -1.34 -9.24 -21.02
CA ILE A 431 -2.63 -9.93 -21.17
C ILE A 431 -2.42 -11.43 -20.92
N GLN A 432 -3.00 -11.97 -19.85
CA GLN A 432 -2.99 -13.41 -19.59
C GLN A 432 -4.24 -14.09 -20.15
N MET A 433 -4.06 -15.03 -21.08
CA MET A 433 -5.16 -15.80 -21.70
C MET A 433 -5.03 -17.30 -21.47
N ILE A 434 -6.12 -17.97 -21.11
CA ILE A 434 -6.19 -19.44 -21.17
C ILE A 434 -6.57 -19.92 -22.58
N ASP A 435 -6.43 -21.23 -22.83
CA ASP A 435 -6.79 -21.79 -24.13
C ASP A 435 -8.28 -21.58 -24.47
N GLY A 436 -8.56 -21.17 -25.71
CA GLY A 436 -9.88 -20.75 -26.18
C GLY A 436 -10.35 -19.35 -25.75
N GLU A 437 -9.66 -18.66 -24.83
CA GLU A 437 -10.02 -17.30 -24.39
C GLU A 437 -9.73 -16.23 -25.46
N SER A 438 -10.44 -15.10 -25.36
CA SER A 438 -10.21 -13.90 -26.15
C SER A 438 -10.07 -12.70 -25.23
N ALA A 439 -9.16 -11.80 -25.56
CA ALA A 439 -9.01 -10.53 -24.87
C ALA A 439 -9.69 -9.40 -25.66
N TYR A 440 -10.24 -8.42 -24.94
CA TYR A 440 -11.09 -7.38 -25.51
C TYR A 440 -10.64 -5.98 -25.08
N ALA A 441 -10.77 -5.02 -26.00
CA ALA A 441 -10.70 -3.59 -25.71
C ALA A 441 -12.11 -3.06 -25.48
N THR A 442 -12.23 -2.12 -24.55
CA THR A 442 -13.43 -1.31 -24.38
C THR A 442 -13.23 0.00 -25.13
N VAL A 443 -14.09 0.31 -26.08
CA VAL A 443 -14.04 1.55 -26.87
C VAL A 443 -15.25 2.40 -26.52
N HIS A 444 -15.02 3.61 -26.03
CA HIS A 444 -16.04 4.62 -25.81
C HIS A 444 -16.05 5.62 -26.97
N SER A 445 -17.25 5.98 -27.44
CA SER A 445 -17.43 7.03 -28.43
C SER A 445 -18.72 7.81 -28.16
N ASP A 446 -18.64 9.14 -28.14
CA ASP A 446 -19.80 10.03 -27.99
C ASP A 446 -20.84 9.89 -29.11
N ASN A 447 -20.39 9.58 -30.34
CA ASN A 447 -21.23 9.49 -31.52
C ASN A 447 -21.00 8.16 -32.24
N PRO A 448 -21.99 7.61 -32.97
CA PRO A 448 -21.77 6.44 -33.80
C PRO A 448 -20.63 6.68 -34.79
N CYS A 449 -19.68 5.74 -34.89
CA CYS A 449 -18.51 5.89 -35.74
C CYS A 449 -18.11 4.56 -36.40
N THR A 450 -17.39 4.65 -37.52
CA THR A 450 -16.67 3.51 -38.09
C THR A 450 -15.34 3.35 -37.36
N LEU A 451 -15.22 2.38 -36.47
CA LEU A 451 -13.99 2.05 -35.77
C LEU A 451 -13.00 1.34 -36.70
N GLN A 452 -11.78 1.86 -36.78
CA GLN A 452 -10.66 1.27 -37.50
C GLN A 452 -9.74 0.55 -36.51
N VAL A 453 -9.67 -0.77 -36.62
CA VAL A 453 -8.76 -1.63 -35.86
C VAL A 453 -7.66 -2.10 -36.81
N ASN A 454 -6.45 -1.61 -36.59
CA ASN A 454 -5.28 -1.93 -37.40
C ASN A 454 -4.17 -2.47 -36.49
N THR A 455 -4.37 -3.68 -36.00
CA THR A 455 -3.47 -4.37 -35.06
C THR A 455 -2.82 -5.59 -35.69
N SER A 456 -1.62 -5.92 -35.20
CA SER A 456 -0.81 -7.06 -35.59
C SER A 456 -0.33 -7.79 -34.34
N ILE A 457 -0.31 -9.11 -34.42
CA ILE A 457 0.00 -10.00 -33.29
C ILE A 457 1.27 -10.81 -33.58
N ASP A 458 1.67 -10.90 -34.86
CA ASP A 458 2.83 -11.65 -35.36
C ASP A 458 3.93 -10.72 -35.93
N LEU A 459 3.85 -9.42 -35.60
CA LEU A 459 4.73 -8.35 -36.11
C LEU A 459 4.71 -8.20 -37.64
N THR A 460 3.71 -8.79 -38.32
CA THR A 460 3.49 -8.57 -39.76
C THR A 460 2.65 -7.31 -40.02
N THR A 461 2.45 -6.97 -41.29
CA THR A 461 1.62 -5.81 -41.66
C THR A 461 0.19 -6.02 -41.18
N PRO A 462 -0.32 -5.15 -40.28
CA PRO A 462 -1.66 -5.30 -39.72
C PRO A 462 -2.72 -5.21 -40.82
N LYS A 463 -3.79 -5.98 -40.66
CA LYS A 463 -4.94 -5.96 -41.56
C LYS A 463 -6.00 -5.02 -40.97
N LEU A 464 -6.30 -3.94 -41.69
CA LEU A 464 -7.36 -3.03 -41.30
C LEU A 464 -8.72 -3.74 -41.24
N LEU A 465 -9.37 -3.65 -40.09
CA LEU A 465 -10.74 -4.07 -39.84
C LEU A 465 -11.58 -2.82 -39.54
N GLU A 466 -12.69 -2.66 -40.25
CA GLU A 466 -13.65 -1.58 -40.01
C GLU A 466 -14.92 -2.15 -39.36
N ILE A 467 -15.34 -1.56 -38.24
CA ILE A 467 -16.49 -2.00 -37.43
C ILE A 467 -17.37 -0.78 -37.16
N GLU A 468 -18.66 -0.89 -37.47
CA GLU A 468 -19.62 0.15 -37.08
C GLU A 468 -19.97 0.00 -35.59
N ILE A 469 -19.68 1.04 -34.80
CA ILE A 469 -19.99 1.07 -33.37
C ILE A 469 -21.03 2.16 -33.06
N PRO A 470 -22.00 1.90 -32.16
CA PRO A 470 -22.93 2.92 -31.69
C PRO A 470 -22.22 3.92 -30.76
N SER A 471 -22.90 5.03 -30.47
CA SER A 471 -22.52 5.90 -29.35
C SER A 471 -22.58 5.12 -28.02
N GLY A 472 -21.68 5.44 -27.10
CA GLY A 472 -21.49 4.75 -25.83
C GLY A 472 -20.32 3.76 -25.89
N THR A 473 -20.42 2.70 -25.11
CA THR A 473 -19.33 1.74 -24.91
C THR A 473 -19.53 0.48 -25.76
N SER A 474 -18.51 0.12 -26.53
CA SER A 474 -18.43 -1.08 -27.35
C SER A 474 -17.26 -1.97 -26.93
N ILE A 475 -17.43 -3.29 -27.00
CA ILE A 475 -16.39 -4.27 -26.65
C ILE A 475 -15.88 -4.92 -27.93
N ILE A 476 -14.58 -4.81 -28.19
CA ILE A 476 -13.95 -5.21 -29.45
C ILE A 476 -12.85 -6.24 -29.17
N PRO A 477 -12.85 -7.42 -29.82
CA PRO A 477 -11.79 -8.40 -29.63
C PRO A 477 -10.46 -7.88 -30.18
N ILE A 478 -9.38 -8.01 -29.41
CA ILE A 478 -8.02 -7.59 -29.80
C ILE A 478 -7.19 -8.80 -30.23
N ILE A 479 -7.30 -9.89 -29.48
CA ILE A 479 -6.53 -11.12 -29.69
C ILE A 479 -7.35 -12.31 -29.17
N ARG A 480 -7.18 -13.46 -29.82
CA ARG A 480 -7.69 -14.75 -29.34
C ARG A 480 -6.54 -15.72 -29.20
N SER A 481 -6.56 -16.53 -28.15
CA SER A 481 -5.52 -17.55 -27.92
C SER A 481 -5.41 -18.55 -29.08
N SER A 482 -6.53 -18.82 -29.76
CA SER A 482 -6.60 -19.71 -30.94
C SER A 482 -6.01 -19.11 -32.22
N ASP A 483 -5.82 -17.79 -32.29
CA ASP A 483 -5.28 -17.11 -33.47
C ASP A 483 -3.74 -17.11 -33.49
N VAL A 484 -3.11 -17.54 -32.39
CA VAL A 484 -1.65 -17.51 -32.19
C VAL A 484 -1.09 -18.87 -31.82
N SER A 485 0.09 -19.21 -32.33
CA SER A 485 0.77 -20.47 -32.01
C SER A 485 1.84 -20.34 -30.93
N GLN A 486 2.28 -19.13 -30.63
CA GLN A 486 3.27 -18.82 -29.60
C GLN A 486 2.63 -18.78 -28.21
N GLU A 487 3.46 -18.95 -27.18
CA GLU A 487 3.06 -18.83 -25.77
C GLU A 487 3.11 -17.37 -25.28
N LEU A 488 3.88 -16.51 -25.92
CA LEU A 488 3.98 -15.09 -25.59
C LEU A 488 4.20 -14.25 -26.85
N GLY A 489 3.84 -12.97 -26.78
CA GLY A 489 4.01 -12.03 -27.87
C GLY A 489 3.56 -10.62 -27.51
N VAL A 490 3.42 -9.78 -28.54
CA VAL A 490 2.99 -8.38 -28.37
C VAL A 490 1.92 -8.08 -29.41
N VAL A 491 0.83 -7.44 -28.99
CA VAL A 491 -0.11 -6.80 -29.90
C VAL A 491 0.37 -5.38 -30.16
N ILE A 492 0.65 -5.05 -31.41
CA ILE A 492 1.02 -3.70 -31.85
C ILE A 492 0.01 -3.16 -32.85
N GLY A 493 -0.29 -1.87 -32.81
CA GLY A 493 -1.08 -1.24 -33.86
C GLY A 493 -1.89 -0.05 -33.40
N LYS A 494 -2.95 0.25 -34.14
CA LYS A 494 -3.77 1.44 -33.91
C LYS A 494 -5.25 1.11 -33.85
N ILE A 495 -5.97 1.70 -32.90
CA ILE A 495 -7.43 1.55 -32.75
C ILE A 495 -8.05 2.94 -32.61
N GLY A 496 -9.01 3.30 -33.46
CA GLY A 496 -9.70 4.57 -33.31
C GLY A 496 -10.83 4.78 -34.30
N CYS A 497 -11.70 5.75 -34.04
CA CYS A 497 -12.77 6.12 -34.97
C CYS A 497 -12.17 6.72 -36.25
N LYS A 498 -12.79 6.41 -37.39
CA LYS A 498 -12.47 7.06 -38.66
C LYS A 498 -12.54 8.58 -38.52
N ASP A 499 -11.59 9.28 -39.13
CA ASP A 499 -11.42 10.75 -39.08
C ASP A 499 -11.00 11.30 -37.69
N THR A 500 -10.60 10.44 -36.76
CA THR A 500 -9.93 10.82 -35.49
C THR A 500 -8.51 10.29 -35.45
N THR A 501 -7.67 10.85 -34.59
CA THR A 501 -6.36 10.27 -34.25
C THR A 501 -6.59 8.99 -33.46
N PRO A 502 -6.10 7.82 -33.94
CA PRO A 502 -6.31 6.56 -33.25
C PRO A 502 -5.31 6.36 -32.11
N GLU A 503 -5.71 5.57 -31.13
CA GLU A 503 -4.86 5.10 -30.04
C GLU A 503 -3.78 4.16 -30.56
N ASP A 504 -2.53 4.45 -30.23
CA ASP A 504 -1.38 3.61 -30.57
C ASP A 504 -1.13 2.62 -29.44
N ILE A 505 -1.31 1.33 -29.71
CA ILE A 505 -1.21 0.26 -28.73
C ILE A 505 0.04 -0.58 -28.96
N ARG A 506 0.69 -0.94 -27.86
CA ARG A 506 1.76 -1.93 -27.76
C ARG A 506 1.62 -2.62 -26.41
N ILE A 507 1.00 -3.79 -26.40
CA ILE A 507 0.71 -4.52 -25.17
C ILE A 507 1.21 -5.97 -25.28
N GLU A 508 1.86 -6.44 -24.22
CA GLU A 508 2.35 -7.81 -24.14
C GLU A 508 1.21 -8.78 -23.84
N TRP A 509 1.31 -10.01 -24.32
CA TRP A 509 0.35 -11.06 -24.02
C TRP A 509 1.07 -12.38 -23.81
N GLN A 510 0.46 -13.23 -23.00
CA GLN A 510 0.93 -14.57 -22.70
C GLN A 510 -0.22 -15.55 -22.55
N LYS A 511 0.02 -16.78 -22.98
CA LYS A 511 -0.84 -17.93 -22.71
C LYS A 511 -0.46 -18.52 -21.36
N ILE A 512 -1.47 -18.79 -20.56
CA ILE A 512 -1.34 -19.40 -19.25
C ILE A 512 -2.13 -20.71 -19.20
N GLY A 513 -1.64 -21.67 -18.42
CA GLY A 513 -2.32 -22.96 -18.27
C GLY A 513 -3.67 -22.86 -17.55
N HIS A 514 -3.72 -22.04 -16.49
CA HIS A 514 -4.92 -21.76 -15.72
C HIS A 514 -4.80 -20.44 -14.95
N ARG A 515 -5.95 -19.92 -14.51
CA ARG A 515 -6.11 -18.74 -13.64
C ARG A 515 -6.62 -19.18 -12.27
N ILE A 516 -6.06 -18.63 -11.20
CA ILE A 516 -6.49 -18.89 -9.82
C ILE A 516 -7.63 -17.93 -9.44
N ASP A 517 -8.60 -18.43 -8.67
CA ASP A 517 -9.63 -17.63 -8.02
C ASP A 517 -9.09 -17.04 -6.70
N THR A 518 -9.25 -15.74 -6.51
CA THR A 518 -8.70 -14.97 -5.39
C THR A 518 -9.69 -14.77 -4.23
N ALA A 519 -10.74 -15.60 -4.17
CA ALA A 519 -11.72 -15.56 -3.09
C ALA A 519 -11.08 -15.70 -1.69
N LYS A 520 -11.52 -14.86 -0.74
CA LYS A 520 -11.06 -14.87 0.66
C LYS A 520 -11.23 -16.25 1.31
N ILE A 521 -10.19 -16.72 1.98
CA ILE A 521 -10.14 -18.00 2.69
C ILE A 521 -10.17 -17.74 4.20
N THR A 522 -11.01 -18.49 4.92
CA THR A 522 -11.03 -18.47 6.39
C THR A 522 -10.98 -19.88 6.92
N GLN A 523 -10.05 -20.15 7.83
CA GLN A 523 -9.80 -21.48 8.37
C GLN A 523 -9.54 -21.46 9.87
N VAL A 524 -10.00 -22.51 10.56
CA VAL A 524 -9.74 -22.71 11.99
C VAL A 524 -8.51 -23.57 12.18
N VAL A 525 -7.58 -23.16 13.04
CA VAL A 525 -6.30 -23.85 13.29
C VAL A 525 -6.05 -24.08 14.78
N PRO A 526 -5.39 -25.19 15.18
CA PRO A 526 -4.97 -25.40 16.56
C PRO A 526 -4.07 -24.28 17.05
N TRP A 527 -4.36 -23.73 18.22
CA TRP A 527 -3.60 -22.62 18.79
C TRP A 527 -2.31 -23.06 19.51
N ASN A 528 -2.21 -24.34 19.88
CA ASN A 528 -1.18 -24.85 20.80
C ASN A 528 -0.30 -25.97 20.25
N GLN A 529 -0.46 -26.34 18.97
CA GLN A 529 0.31 -27.40 18.35
C GLN A 529 0.47 -27.16 16.86
N ASP A 530 1.60 -27.63 16.31
CA ASP A 530 1.84 -27.62 14.88
C ASP A 530 0.75 -28.39 14.15
N SER A 531 0.37 -27.89 12.98
CA SER A 531 -0.63 -28.52 12.12
C SER A 531 -0.35 -28.26 10.65
N THR A 532 -1.14 -28.90 9.79
CA THR A 532 -1.05 -28.73 8.34
C THR A 532 -2.44 -28.45 7.81
N LEU A 533 -2.53 -27.44 6.95
CA LEU A 533 -3.76 -26.96 6.36
C LEU A 533 -3.68 -27.14 4.84
N SER A 534 -4.62 -27.91 4.29
CA SER A 534 -4.76 -28.11 2.83
C SER A 534 -5.84 -27.16 2.32
N LEU A 535 -5.46 -26.24 1.46
CA LEU A 535 -6.33 -25.20 0.92
C LEU A 535 -6.71 -25.53 -0.52
N PRO A 536 -7.96 -25.94 -0.79
CA PRO A 536 -8.43 -26.16 -2.15
C PRO A 536 -8.57 -24.84 -2.88
N ILE A 537 -7.84 -24.68 -3.97
CA ILE A 537 -7.88 -23.45 -4.79
C ILE A 537 -8.70 -23.70 -6.05
N SER A 538 -9.73 -22.89 -6.24
CA SER A 538 -10.52 -22.93 -7.47
C SER A 538 -9.71 -22.34 -8.61
N THR A 539 -9.68 -23.02 -9.75
CA THR A 539 -8.93 -22.59 -10.94
C THR A 539 -9.81 -22.66 -12.18
N THR A 540 -9.52 -21.79 -13.15
CA THR A 540 -10.12 -21.81 -14.49
C THR A 540 -9.05 -22.10 -15.53
N GLY A 541 -9.20 -23.18 -16.29
CA GLY A 541 -8.19 -23.68 -17.23
C GLY A 541 -7.79 -25.12 -16.90
N SER A 542 -6.90 -25.69 -17.70
CA SER A 542 -6.51 -27.11 -17.59
C SER A 542 -5.00 -27.36 -17.70
N GLY A 543 -4.21 -26.34 -18.01
CA GLY A 543 -2.76 -26.45 -18.14
C GLY A 543 -2.07 -26.23 -16.79
N ASP A 544 -0.93 -26.88 -16.62
CA ASP A 544 -0.09 -26.71 -15.43
C ASP A 544 0.65 -25.36 -15.48
N ARG A 545 1.01 -24.83 -14.32
CA ARG A 545 1.79 -23.60 -14.17
C ARG A 545 2.85 -23.77 -13.09
N ASN A 546 3.83 -22.87 -13.05
CA ASN A 546 4.79 -22.82 -11.96
C ASN A 546 4.55 -21.57 -11.11
N TYR A 547 4.40 -21.76 -9.80
CA TYR A 547 4.20 -20.67 -8.86
C TYR A 547 5.26 -20.69 -7.77
N ASP A 548 5.67 -19.50 -7.36
CA ASP A 548 6.32 -19.27 -6.08
C ASP A 548 5.26 -18.72 -5.10
N ILE A 549 5.12 -19.34 -3.94
CA ILE A 549 4.03 -19.07 -2.98
C ILE A 549 4.60 -18.64 -1.64
N VAL A 550 4.27 -17.43 -1.19
CA VAL A 550 4.68 -16.91 0.12
C VAL A 550 3.45 -16.49 0.91
N ILE A 551 3.60 -16.44 2.23
CA ILE A 551 2.59 -15.91 3.13
C ILE A 551 3.07 -14.54 3.60
N GLU A 552 2.21 -13.54 3.50
CA GLU A 552 2.47 -12.18 3.99
C GLU A 552 1.48 -11.81 5.11
N GLY A 553 1.81 -10.76 5.86
CA GLY A 553 1.02 -10.26 6.99
C GLY A 553 1.20 -11.04 8.28
N ALA A 554 0.24 -10.90 9.22
CA ALA A 554 0.36 -11.49 10.55
C ALA A 554 0.37 -13.04 10.55
N VAL A 555 -0.12 -13.67 9.47
CA VAL A 555 -0.13 -15.13 9.31
C VAL A 555 1.27 -15.69 9.10
N ASP A 556 2.20 -14.95 8.48
CA ASP A 556 3.57 -15.42 8.23
C ASP A 556 4.33 -15.78 9.52
N ARG A 557 4.05 -15.05 10.61
CA ARG A 557 4.61 -15.32 11.95
C ARG A 557 4.28 -16.71 12.51
N ILE A 558 3.22 -17.34 12.00
CA ILE A 558 2.70 -18.62 12.50
C ILE A 558 2.52 -19.67 11.40
N ALA A 559 2.78 -19.35 10.13
CA ALA A 559 2.54 -20.27 9.03
C ALA A 559 3.36 -19.94 7.79
N TYR A 560 3.80 -20.99 7.09
CA TYR A 560 4.47 -20.87 5.80
C TYR A 560 3.93 -21.88 4.78
N SER A 561 4.02 -21.55 3.50
CA SER A 561 3.66 -22.46 2.42
C SER A 561 4.75 -23.52 2.22
N THR A 562 4.33 -24.78 2.13
CA THR A 562 5.19 -25.89 1.68
C THR A 562 4.99 -26.25 0.22
N THR A 563 3.96 -25.68 -0.42
CA THR A 563 3.70 -25.83 -1.85
C THR A 563 4.55 -24.82 -2.61
N GLN A 564 5.38 -25.29 -3.52
CA GLN A 564 6.21 -24.48 -4.42
C GLN A 564 6.34 -25.15 -5.79
N GLY A 565 6.53 -24.35 -6.82
CA GLY A 565 6.79 -24.79 -8.17
C GLY A 565 5.54 -25.24 -8.91
N LYS A 566 5.58 -26.43 -9.51
CA LYS A 566 4.55 -26.88 -10.44
C LYS A 566 3.20 -27.09 -9.74
N PHE A 567 2.17 -26.42 -10.23
CA PHE A 567 0.79 -26.48 -9.78
C PHE A 567 -0.15 -26.85 -10.93
N SER A 568 -1.03 -27.82 -10.68
CA SER A 568 -2.02 -28.33 -11.64
C SER A 568 -3.43 -27.97 -11.17
N PRO A 569 -4.40 -27.74 -12.08
CA PRO A 569 -5.79 -27.49 -11.68
C PRO A 569 -6.36 -28.58 -10.79
N GLY A 570 -6.77 -28.20 -9.58
CA GLY A 570 -7.28 -29.11 -8.54
C GLY A 570 -6.26 -29.54 -7.49
N ASP A 571 -5.00 -29.09 -7.60
CA ASP A 571 -4.04 -29.20 -6.51
C ASP A 571 -4.42 -28.25 -5.35
N ASP A 572 -4.02 -28.62 -4.14
CA ASP A 572 -4.21 -27.79 -2.93
C ASP A 572 -2.92 -27.03 -2.60
N ILE A 573 -3.06 -25.82 -2.04
CA ILE A 573 -1.95 -25.13 -1.37
C ILE A 573 -1.84 -25.68 0.05
N ILE A 574 -0.66 -26.19 0.42
CA ILE A 574 -0.40 -26.80 1.72
C ILE A 574 0.38 -25.83 2.59
N LEU A 575 -0.28 -25.34 3.64
CA LEU A 575 0.34 -24.50 4.65
C LEU A 575 0.72 -25.33 5.87
N ARG A 576 1.92 -25.09 6.40
CA ARG A 576 2.34 -25.60 7.70
C ARG A 576 2.13 -24.51 8.74
N ILE A 577 1.38 -24.82 9.77
CA ILE A 577 1.06 -23.92 10.87
C ILE A 577 1.95 -24.28 12.06
N GLU A 578 2.71 -23.32 12.55
CA GLU A 578 3.61 -23.41 13.70
C GLU A 578 3.27 -22.27 14.68
N PRO A 579 2.35 -22.49 15.63
CA PRO A 579 1.85 -21.40 16.48
C PRO A 579 2.92 -20.70 17.32
N ASN A 580 4.03 -21.37 17.65
CA ASN A 580 5.19 -20.83 18.37
C ASN A 580 4.87 -20.04 19.66
N GLY A 581 3.72 -20.30 20.29
CA GLY A 581 3.23 -19.57 21.45
C GLY A 581 2.62 -18.19 21.17
N LEU A 582 2.50 -17.81 19.88
CA LEU A 582 1.93 -16.55 19.43
C LEU A 582 0.40 -16.56 19.33
N LEU A 583 -0.22 -17.74 19.25
CA LEU A 583 -1.68 -17.89 19.22
C LEU A 583 -2.29 -18.08 20.61
N THR A 584 -3.42 -17.41 20.85
CA THR A 584 -4.31 -17.65 21.98
C THR A 584 -5.69 -18.11 21.50
N PRO A 585 -6.47 -18.86 22.30
CA PRO A 585 -7.78 -19.35 21.86
C PRO A 585 -8.71 -18.23 21.39
N GLY A 586 -9.21 -18.34 20.16
CA GLY A 586 -10.11 -17.36 19.54
C GLY A 586 -9.41 -16.15 18.89
N MET A 587 -8.08 -16.10 18.90
CA MET A 587 -7.28 -15.10 18.19
C MET A 587 -7.42 -15.24 16.68
N TYR A 588 -7.36 -14.11 15.97
CA TYR A 588 -7.36 -14.05 14.51
C TYR A 588 -5.96 -13.67 14.03
N ALA A 589 -5.41 -14.42 13.08
CA ALA A 589 -4.25 -14.02 12.31
C ALA A 589 -4.72 -13.79 10.86
N ARG A 590 -4.54 -12.56 10.37
CA ARG A 590 -4.92 -12.15 9.01
C ARG A 590 -3.64 -11.91 8.19
N GLY A 591 -3.71 -12.21 6.91
CA GLY A 591 -2.60 -12.05 5.99
C GLY A 591 -3.03 -12.46 4.60
N GLU A 592 -2.05 -12.69 3.73
CA GLU A 592 -2.29 -13.01 2.34
C GLU A 592 -1.43 -14.20 1.88
N ILE A 593 -1.98 -15.01 0.98
CA ILE A 593 -1.19 -15.95 0.19
C ILE A 593 -0.81 -15.22 -1.09
N VAL A 594 0.47 -14.92 -1.21
CA VAL A 594 1.06 -14.27 -2.39
C VAL A 594 1.54 -15.35 -3.33
N ILE A 595 0.98 -15.35 -4.54
CA ILE A 595 1.26 -16.33 -5.58
C ILE A 595 1.86 -15.58 -6.75
N GLN A 596 3.15 -15.77 -6.98
CA GLN A 596 3.84 -15.23 -8.14
C GLN A 596 4.00 -16.31 -9.20
N ASP A 597 3.66 -15.99 -10.43
CA ASP A 597 3.78 -16.92 -11.55
C ASP A 597 5.12 -16.88 -12.27
N GLU A 598 5.32 -17.79 -13.24
CA GLU A 598 6.56 -17.90 -14.00
C GLU A 598 6.90 -16.68 -14.87
N TYR A 599 5.97 -15.73 -14.98
CA TYR A 599 6.09 -14.45 -15.68
C TYR A 599 6.13 -13.25 -14.70
N SER A 600 6.33 -13.54 -13.41
CA SER A 600 6.41 -12.55 -12.33
C SER A 600 5.12 -11.77 -12.09
N VAL A 601 3.97 -12.25 -12.56
CA VAL A 601 2.67 -11.65 -12.23
C VAL A 601 2.21 -12.17 -10.87
N GLU A 602 1.96 -11.25 -9.95
CA GLU A 602 1.53 -11.53 -8.59
C GLU A 602 0.00 -11.64 -8.49
N GLN A 603 -0.49 -12.58 -7.68
CA GLN A 603 -1.90 -12.73 -7.30
C GLN A 603 -1.98 -12.92 -5.78
N ARG A 604 -2.95 -12.28 -5.15
CA ARG A 604 -3.14 -12.30 -3.70
C ARG A 604 -4.45 -12.98 -3.33
N ILE A 605 -4.39 -13.88 -2.35
CA ILE A 605 -5.56 -14.50 -1.75
C ILE A 605 -5.58 -14.13 -0.26
N GLN A 606 -6.58 -13.35 0.16
CA GLN A 606 -6.74 -13.03 1.57
C GLN A 606 -6.99 -14.30 2.39
N ILE A 607 -6.23 -14.48 3.48
CA ILE A 607 -6.38 -15.60 4.40
C ILE A 607 -6.58 -15.11 5.83
N THR A 608 -7.53 -15.72 6.52
CA THR A 608 -7.75 -15.53 7.97
C THR A 608 -7.68 -16.87 8.69
N LEU A 609 -6.70 -17.02 9.57
CA LEU A 609 -6.56 -18.15 10.47
C LEU A 609 -7.16 -17.81 11.84
N ILE A 610 -8.14 -18.61 12.28
CA ILE A 610 -8.81 -18.45 13.56
C ILE A 610 -8.30 -19.54 14.50
N ALA A 611 -7.68 -19.13 15.60
CA ALA A 611 -7.26 -20.04 16.64
C ALA A 611 -8.47 -20.77 17.27
N GLU A 612 -8.38 -22.09 17.36
CA GLU A 612 -9.40 -22.93 18.01
C GLU A 612 -9.74 -22.42 19.41
N SER A 613 -11.03 -22.41 19.75
CA SER A 613 -11.56 -22.03 21.04
C SER A 613 -12.81 -22.84 21.36
N PRO A 614 -13.31 -22.82 22.62
CA PRO A 614 -14.59 -23.45 22.93
C PRO A 614 -15.75 -22.93 22.07
N PHE A 615 -15.64 -21.73 21.49
CA PHE A 615 -16.68 -21.08 20.69
C PHE A 615 -16.35 -21.02 19.19
N THR A 616 -15.21 -21.55 18.75
CA THR A 616 -14.76 -21.58 17.34
C THR A 616 -14.41 -23.02 16.94
N GLY A 617 -14.85 -23.46 15.75
CA GLY A 617 -14.64 -24.83 15.25
C GLY A 617 -15.81 -25.81 15.51
N ASP A 618 -15.58 -27.10 15.24
CA ASP A 618 -16.61 -28.17 15.14
C ASP A 618 -17.20 -28.66 16.49
N GLY A 619 -16.87 -27.99 17.60
CA GLY A 619 -17.37 -28.35 18.94
C GLY A 619 -18.83 -27.96 19.18
N LEU A 620 -19.50 -28.58 20.17
CA LEU A 620 -20.92 -28.30 20.47
C LEU A 620 -21.19 -26.83 20.86
N LEU A 621 -20.23 -26.17 21.49
CA LEU A 621 -20.32 -24.74 21.84
C LEU A 621 -20.02 -23.82 20.65
N GLY A 622 -19.11 -24.20 19.75
CA GLY A 622 -18.87 -23.53 18.47
C GLY A 622 -20.04 -23.69 17.49
N TRP A 623 -20.70 -24.84 17.51
CA TRP A 623 -21.94 -25.04 16.77
C TRP A 623 -23.05 -24.12 17.28
N ILE A 624 -23.18 -23.93 18.61
CA ILE A 624 -24.20 -23.04 19.20
C ILE A 624 -23.87 -21.55 18.99
N SER A 625 -22.59 -21.17 18.90
CA SER A 625 -22.18 -19.77 18.73
C SER A 625 -22.51 -19.21 17.35
N GLN A 626 -22.65 -20.06 16.32
CA GLN A 626 -23.18 -19.64 15.02
C GLN A 626 -24.61 -19.10 15.17
N PRO A 627 -24.90 -17.85 14.75
CA PRO A 627 -26.20 -17.20 15.00
C PRO A 627 -27.41 -18.04 14.57
N SER A 628 -27.36 -18.66 13.39
CA SER A 628 -28.42 -19.53 12.86
C SER A 628 -28.72 -20.75 13.75
N ASN A 629 -27.68 -21.39 14.29
CA ASN A 629 -27.80 -22.52 15.22
C ASN A 629 -28.21 -22.05 16.63
N GLY A 630 -27.64 -20.94 17.10
CA GLY A 630 -27.98 -20.32 18.39
C GLY A 630 -29.46 -19.94 18.47
N ILE A 631 -29.99 -19.31 17.41
CA ILE A 631 -31.42 -18.97 17.30
C ILE A 631 -32.30 -20.22 17.30
N LEU A 632 -31.87 -21.30 16.65
CA LEU A 632 -32.59 -22.58 16.71
C LEU A 632 -32.65 -23.13 18.14
N VAL A 633 -31.53 -23.15 18.85
CA VAL A 633 -31.46 -23.62 20.25
C VAL A 633 -32.33 -22.76 21.16
N ILE A 634 -32.27 -21.43 21.01
CA ILE A 634 -33.11 -20.48 21.74
C ILE A 634 -34.60 -20.74 21.43
N SER A 635 -34.95 -21.00 20.17
CA SER A 635 -36.32 -21.29 19.74
C SER A 635 -36.84 -22.60 20.34
N ILE A 636 -36.00 -23.64 20.40
CA ILE A 636 -36.32 -24.92 21.07
C ILE A 636 -36.57 -24.69 22.57
N LEU A 637 -35.68 -23.96 23.25
CA LEU A 637 -35.80 -23.66 24.68
C LEU A 637 -37.03 -22.80 24.98
N MET A 638 -37.33 -21.80 24.15
CA MET A 638 -38.53 -20.97 24.27
C MET A 638 -39.80 -21.80 24.06
N ALA A 639 -39.85 -22.63 23.03
CA ALA A 639 -40.99 -23.51 22.78
C ALA A 639 -41.23 -24.47 23.96
N PHE A 640 -40.16 -25.04 24.52
CA PHE A 640 -40.24 -25.91 25.70
C PHE A 640 -40.72 -25.15 26.95
N SER A 641 -40.23 -23.92 27.17
CA SER A 641 -40.66 -23.04 28.26
C SER A 641 -42.14 -22.68 28.16
N ILE A 642 -42.65 -22.37 26.96
CA ILE A 642 -44.07 -22.05 26.72
C ILE A 642 -44.97 -23.25 26.99
N LEU A 643 -44.52 -24.46 26.63
CA LEU A 643 -45.26 -25.70 26.84
C LEU A 643 -45.28 -26.13 28.31
N THR A 644 -44.19 -25.90 29.05
CA THR A 644 -44.03 -26.31 30.45
C THR A 644 -44.45 -25.25 31.47
N GLY A 645 -44.61 -23.99 31.04
CA GLY A 645 -45.03 -22.88 31.89
C GLY A 645 -46.39 -23.12 32.54
N ARG A 646 -46.40 -23.25 33.88
CA ARG A 646 -47.63 -23.38 34.68
C ARG A 646 -48.55 -22.18 34.47
N ASN A 647 -49.84 -22.43 34.29
CA ASN A 647 -50.83 -21.36 34.33
C ASN A 647 -50.83 -20.78 35.75
N ARG A 648 -50.48 -19.50 35.88
CA ARG A 648 -50.75 -18.73 37.11
C ARG A 648 -52.28 -18.66 37.19
N GLU A 649 -52.89 -19.43 38.08
CA GLU A 649 -54.29 -19.22 38.45
C GLU A 649 -54.34 -17.82 39.08
N SER A 650 -54.97 -16.88 38.37
CA SER A 650 -55.55 -15.70 39.01
C SER A 650 -56.65 -16.21 39.93
N THR A 651 -56.54 -15.87 41.22
CA THR A 651 -57.49 -16.14 42.32
C THR A 651 -58.95 -16.28 41.91
#